data_AF-A0A2T4GH76-F1
#
_entry.id   AF-A0A2T4GH76-F1
#
_cell.length_a   1.000
_cell.length_b   1.000
_cell.length_c   1.000
_cell.angle_alpha   90.00
_cell.angle_beta   90.00
_cell.angle_gamma   90.00
#
_symmetry.space_group_name_H-M   'P 1'
#
loop_
_entity.id
_entity.type
_entity.pdbx_description
1 polymer ?
#
loop_
_entity_poly.entity_id
_entity_poly.type
_entity_poly.pdbx_seq_one_letter_code
_entity_poly.pdbx_strand_id
1 'polypeptide(L)'
;MAVSGSVDSPVKQQLVDKLPKRFKGIKFGIQSNQDIANQAVLEVSDRLLYDIENNRAPYRHGPLDSRLDCGRVLLEEPDRQQFLKDLRRPFLDNLRRTQICKRINEQCRKVKTCPYCGSLNGQIRKIGVLKLAHDKFVAYNKSTSIKKTPPESKIKFDNSFNEAKRENPELDKHLRKAMEDLNPLRVLNLFKMISPTDYNASNEDDITTKLADIVWVSGMIRSALQKGSPVQTIMEQWEYLQTQIAMYVNSDVPGLQQPGFGKTTRGFCQRLKGKQGRFRGNLSGKRVDFSGRTVISPDPNLGIDQVAVPELVAKNLTYPERVQRHNIEKLRQCVKNGPDVWPGAQRVIKSDEGGYLQSLKFGNREYIARDLKFGDIVERHLEDNDIVLFNRQPSLHKLSIMSHLAKVRPWRTFRLNECVCGPYNADFDGDEMNLHVPQTEEARAEAINLMGIKHNLATPKNGEPVIAATQDFITAAYLLSGKDRFFDRKTFTYLCMHMMDGKTHLDLPPPAIIAPQSLWTGKQLFGMLMRPNKDSPVKVNLDAKCKTYKARPGQCPDMDPNDGWLVVRNSEVMCGRMDKSTVGDGKKDSIFYVILRDFGPDEAVTAMNRLAKLCARQLTNHGFSIGIGDVFPPESLIQEKERLAAAAYKQCDDLIETFKAGKLEKAAGCNQEQSLENFMSGILSKVRQQAGSYCVETLSRNNAPLVMAKSGSKGSDLNVAQMVALVGQQIIGGARVADGFQDRTLPHFHKNARQPPSKGFVKNSFYSGLSPTEFIFHAMSGREGLVDTAVKTAETGYMSRRLMKSLEDLSTQYDDTVRTKGLLGGEVLDYEDTSDYGIDEHEGARGFLKAIERHVEALASKLERVRKLAGFEGDRMIRPTAQDHADRTAKVTLSTLQLFIKLCLEKYKKAHVEPGHAVGAVGAHSIGEPGTQMTLKTFHFAGVAGMSITQGVPRIKEIINASKAISTPVITCPLENNEQIEAARVVKGRIEKTYISDILRFVEDEWRTTEGNVVLQIDPTALSDMHLGIGPYDIAEAICKQRKLKVQRDDLSIDGDRIIVRVRDISDPAAKRTATRSKAAAAESGDMLLRANFLRRALPNVPISGYSEATRAIIQTSEQNTHTVLVEGYGLRECMTTEGVIGTKASSNNVMECRDVLGIEAARTTIAVEIGSVMGDMNIDPRHMQLLADVMTYKGEVLGITRFGLSKMRDSVLQLASFEKTPDHLFEAAAGMKTDQIEGVSECIIMGQTMSRSKEEVNSI
;
A
#
# COMPACT_ATOMS: atom_id res chain seq x y z
N MET A 1 31.69 61.42 31.16
CA MET A 1 33.05 61.92 30.87
C MET A 1 33.82 60.79 30.21
N ALA A 2 34.43 60.93 29.04
CA ALA A 2 34.39 62.01 28.05
C ALA A 2 34.15 61.40 26.66
N VAL A 3 33.43 62.09 25.78
CA VAL A 3 33.11 61.62 24.42
C VAL A 3 33.59 62.68 23.43
N SER A 4 34.55 62.30 22.58
CA SER A 4 34.91 63.07 21.39
C SER A 4 33.99 62.65 20.24
N GLY A 5 32.97 63.44 19.96
CA GLY A 5 32.08 63.20 18.82
C GLY A 5 32.62 63.82 17.53
N SER A 6 32.54 63.07 16.43
CA SER A 6 32.48 63.62 15.08
C SER A 6 31.05 63.48 14.55
N VAL A 7 30.53 64.54 13.94
CA VAL A 7 29.12 64.63 13.51
C VAL A 7 29.03 64.33 12.03
N ASP A 8 28.57 63.13 11.66
CA ASP A 8 28.11 62.84 10.31
C ASP A 8 26.61 63.11 10.17
N SER A 9 26.26 64.03 9.28
CA SER A 9 24.88 64.34 8.91
C SER A 9 24.20 63.14 8.22
N PRO A 10 22.89 62.90 8.43
CA PRO A 10 22.23 61.71 7.90
C PRO A 10 22.12 61.77 6.37
N VAL A 11 22.88 60.89 5.70
CA VAL A 11 22.71 60.63 4.27
C VAL A 11 21.29 60.14 4.03
N LYS A 12 20.59 60.77 3.07
CA LYS A 12 19.21 60.44 2.69
C LYS A 12 19.16 58.99 2.20
N GLN A 13 18.72 58.07 3.06
CA GLN A 13 18.68 56.65 2.75
C GLN A 13 17.84 56.39 1.50
N GLN A 14 18.38 55.59 0.59
CA GLN A 14 17.67 55.15 -0.62
C GLN A 14 16.51 54.24 -0.21
N LEU A 15 15.33 54.43 -0.80
CA LEU A 15 14.16 53.59 -0.53
C LEU A 15 14.42 52.16 -1.05
N VAL A 16 14.81 51.24 -0.17
CA VAL A 16 15.01 49.82 -0.51
C VAL A 16 13.69 49.07 -0.35
N ASP A 17 12.85 49.09 -1.38
CA ASP A 17 11.67 48.24 -1.43
C ASP A 17 12.08 46.77 -1.67
N LYS A 18 11.86 45.92 -0.66
CA LYS A 18 12.10 44.48 -0.71
C LYS A 18 10.79 43.74 -0.95
N LEU A 19 10.32 43.77 -2.20
CA LEU A 19 9.17 42.98 -2.64
C LEU A 19 9.32 41.50 -2.23
N PRO A 20 8.30 40.88 -1.61
CA PRO A 20 8.31 39.46 -1.29
C PRO A 20 8.31 38.63 -2.58
N LYS A 21 9.12 37.56 -2.64
CA LYS A 21 9.29 36.70 -3.81
C LYS A 21 9.07 35.24 -3.44
N ARG A 22 8.33 34.50 -4.29
CA ARG A 22 8.14 33.04 -4.20
C ARG A 22 9.11 32.33 -5.15
N PHE A 23 9.60 31.14 -4.78
CA PHE A 23 10.39 30.30 -5.67
C PHE A 23 9.48 29.68 -6.74
N LYS A 24 9.81 29.88 -8.02
CA LYS A 24 9.06 29.27 -9.14
C LYS A 24 9.60 27.88 -9.53
N GLY A 25 10.92 27.74 -9.52
CA GLY A 25 11.59 26.52 -9.95
C GLY A 25 13.05 26.46 -9.49
N ILE A 26 13.59 25.24 -9.42
CA ILE A 26 14.99 24.96 -9.09
C ILE A 26 15.69 24.45 -10.36
N LYS A 27 16.75 25.14 -10.77
CA LYS A 27 17.60 24.70 -11.88
C LYS A 27 18.80 23.95 -11.32
N PHE A 28 18.85 22.64 -11.55
CA PHE A 28 20.01 21.82 -11.23
C PHE A 28 21.11 22.04 -12.27
N GLY A 29 22.35 21.98 -11.81
CA GLY A 29 23.53 22.15 -12.64
C GLY A 29 24.80 21.76 -11.89
N ILE A 30 25.93 21.85 -12.58
CA ILE A 30 27.26 21.65 -12.02
C ILE A 30 27.96 23.00 -12.06
N GLN A 31 28.52 23.45 -10.94
CA GLN A 31 29.30 24.68 -10.89
C GLN A 31 30.56 24.52 -11.73
N SER A 32 30.89 25.49 -12.57
CA SER A 32 32.21 25.53 -13.21
C SER A 32 33.27 25.88 -12.17
N ASN A 33 34.54 25.57 -12.46
CA ASN A 33 35.65 25.98 -11.59
C ASN A 33 35.65 27.50 -11.32
N GLN A 34 35.25 28.28 -12.32
CA GLN A 34 35.20 29.73 -12.22
C GLN A 34 34.02 30.19 -11.36
N ASP A 35 32.87 29.52 -11.38
CA ASP A 35 31.77 29.78 -10.44
C ASP A 35 32.18 29.44 -9.01
N ILE A 36 32.90 28.33 -8.81
CA ILE A 36 33.39 27.93 -7.47
C ILE A 36 34.43 28.95 -6.97
N ALA A 37 35.35 29.40 -7.83
CA ALA A 37 36.33 30.44 -7.49
C ALA A 37 35.67 31.81 -7.22
N ASN A 38 34.63 32.18 -7.97
CA ASN A 38 33.86 33.41 -7.75
C ASN A 38 33.02 33.37 -6.45
N GLN A 39 32.60 32.18 -6.00
CA GLN A 39 31.88 31.99 -4.74
C GLN A 39 32.83 31.78 -3.55
N ALA A 40 34.05 31.32 -3.79
CA ALA A 40 35.08 31.16 -2.77
C ALA A 40 35.56 32.54 -2.29
N VAL A 41 35.60 32.70 -0.96
CA VAL A 41 36.02 33.95 -0.31
C VAL A 41 37.54 33.96 -0.03
N LEU A 42 38.23 32.82 -0.20
CA LEU A 42 39.63 32.59 0.18
C LEU A 42 40.35 31.61 -0.75
N GLU A 43 41.68 31.70 -0.80
CA GLU A 43 42.64 30.80 -1.46
C GLU A 43 43.69 30.24 -0.47
N VAL A 44 44.14 28.98 -0.63
CA VAL A 44 45.54 28.53 -0.43
C VAL A 44 46.14 27.93 -1.69
N SER A 45 47.17 28.62 -2.11
CA SER A 45 48.18 28.17 -3.04
C SER A 45 49.46 28.92 -2.70
N ASP A 46 50.63 28.39 -3.07
CA ASP A 46 51.65 29.11 -3.86
C ASP A 46 53.03 28.41 -3.85
N ARG A 47 53.92 28.56 -4.85
CA ARG A 47 53.86 28.95 -6.31
C ARG A 47 55.17 28.40 -6.95
N LEU A 48 55.54 28.48 -8.24
CA LEU A 48 55.03 29.09 -9.48
C LEU A 48 54.91 28.00 -10.60
N LEU A 49 54.43 28.34 -11.81
CA LEU A 49 54.15 27.34 -12.88
C LEU A 49 54.31 27.81 -14.35
N TYR A 50 54.81 29.03 -14.62
CA TYR A 50 54.89 29.60 -15.99
C TYR A 50 56.29 30.19 -16.28
N ASP A 51 56.67 30.18 -17.56
CA ASP A 51 57.74 31.05 -18.06
C ASP A 51 57.20 32.47 -18.27
N ILE A 52 57.87 33.44 -17.65
CA ILE A 52 57.38 34.83 -17.50
C ILE A 52 57.83 35.71 -18.67
N GLU A 53 58.92 35.35 -19.35
CA GLU A 53 59.54 36.21 -20.37
C GLU A 53 58.83 36.16 -21.73
N ASN A 54 58.00 35.14 -21.99
CA ASN A 54 57.26 34.97 -23.24
C ASN A 54 55.74 34.79 -23.04
N ASN A 55 55.09 35.87 -22.61
CA ASN A 55 53.65 36.11 -22.80
C ASN A 55 52.70 35.00 -22.27
N ARG A 56 53.11 34.27 -21.22
CA ARG A 56 52.36 33.17 -20.58
C ARG A 56 51.95 32.02 -21.52
N ALA A 57 52.75 31.76 -22.56
CA ALA A 57 52.50 30.64 -23.46
C ALA A 57 52.83 29.27 -22.79
N PRO A 58 52.05 28.20 -23.04
CA PRO A 58 52.39 26.86 -22.55
C PRO A 58 53.60 26.27 -23.29
N TYR A 59 54.49 25.60 -22.55
CA TYR A 59 55.71 24.99 -23.06
C TYR A 59 55.41 23.94 -24.15
N ARG A 60 56.08 24.02 -25.30
CA ARG A 60 55.87 23.07 -26.42
C ARG A 60 56.24 21.65 -25.96
N HIS A 61 55.38 20.68 -26.28
CA HIS A 61 55.39 19.28 -25.83
C HIS A 61 54.93 19.02 -24.38
N GLY A 62 54.30 19.98 -23.70
CA GLY A 62 53.55 19.72 -22.47
C GLY A 62 52.18 19.02 -22.69
N PRO A 63 51.52 18.49 -21.64
CA PRO A 63 50.24 17.76 -21.71
C PRO A 63 48.99 18.64 -22.03
N LEU A 64 49.20 19.81 -22.65
CA LEU A 64 48.18 20.74 -23.14
C LEU A 64 48.27 20.93 -24.68
N ASP A 65 48.96 20.04 -25.40
CA ASP A 65 49.04 20.10 -26.86
C ASP A 65 47.67 19.82 -27.53
N SER A 66 47.29 20.74 -28.41
CA SER A 66 46.09 20.78 -29.26
C SER A 66 45.89 19.62 -30.26
N ARG A 67 46.77 18.60 -30.28
CA ARG A 67 46.78 17.52 -31.29
C ARG A 67 46.23 16.17 -30.82
N LEU A 68 45.51 16.13 -29.70
CA LEU A 68 44.85 14.92 -29.20
C LEU A 68 43.51 14.65 -29.94
N ASP A 69 43.24 13.36 -30.21
CA ASP A 69 42.22 12.83 -31.13
C ASP A 69 40.82 13.48 -31.14
N CYS A 70 40.12 13.37 -32.28
CA CYS A 70 38.86 14.05 -32.54
C CYS A 70 37.72 13.70 -31.54
N GLY A 71 37.45 14.60 -30.59
CA GLY A 71 36.40 14.46 -29.57
C GLY A 71 34.95 14.63 -30.05
N ARG A 72 34.65 14.27 -31.32
CA ARG A 72 33.29 14.35 -31.88
C ARG A 72 32.45 13.14 -31.49
N VAL A 73 31.14 13.33 -31.34
CA VAL A 73 30.17 12.25 -31.12
C VAL A 73 30.19 11.27 -32.30
N LEU A 74 30.14 9.97 -32.00
CA LEU A 74 30.15 8.86 -32.97
C LEU A 74 28.77 8.67 -33.65
N LEU A 75 28.27 9.72 -34.30
CA LEU A 75 27.08 9.71 -35.13
C LEU A 75 27.39 10.38 -36.48
N GLU A 76 26.74 9.88 -37.53
CA GLU A 76 26.72 10.53 -38.84
C GLU A 76 25.79 11.76 -38.81
N GLU A 77 26.03 12.72 -39.70
CA GLU A 77 25.29 13.99 -39.75
C GLU A 77 23.75 13.81 -39.87
N PRO A 78 23.20 12.86 -40.65
CA PRO A 78 21.75 12.64 -40.75
C PRO A 78 21.12 12.16 -39.44
N ASP A 79 21.73 11.15 -38.80
CA ASP A 79 21.29 10.62 -37.50
C ASP A 79 21.34 11.71 -36.43
N ARG A 80 22.43 12.49 -36.41
CA ARG A 80 22.62 13.62 -35.49
C ARG A 80 21.52 14.67 -35.66
N GLN A 81 21.17 15.03 -36.90
CA GLN A 81 20.07 15.97 -37.16
C GLN A 81 18.72 15.41 -36.72
N GLN A 82 18.43 14.14 -37.00
CA GLN A 82 17.19 13.48 -36.57
C GLN A 82 17.06 13.45 -35.04
N PHE A 83 18.12 13.05 -34.32
CA PHE A 83 18.11 13.06 -32.85
C PHE A 83 18.04 14.47 -32.26
N LEU A 84 18.66 15.47 -32.88
CA LEU A 84 18.51 16.88 -32.46
C LEU A 84 17.09 17.39 -32.68
N LYS A 85 16.43 17.01 -33.78
CA LYS A 85 15.02 17.32 -34.04
C LYS A 85 14.11 16.67 -33.00
N ASP A 86 14.38 15.42 -32.61
CA ASP A 86 13.61 14.71 -31.58
C ASP A 86 13.85 15.26 -30.16
N LEU A 87 15.08 15.67 -29.82
CA LEU A 87 15.41 16.30 -28.52
C LEU A 87 14.92 17.74 -28.38
N ARG A 88 14.71 18.46 -29.49
CA ARG A 88 14.22 19.85 -29.51
C ARG A 88 12.70 19.98 -29.63
N ARG A 89 11.95 18.87 -29.65
CA ARG A 89 10.48 18.93 -29.62
C ARG A 89 10.02 19.63 -28.33
N PRO A 90 9.11 20.61 -28.40
CA PRO A 90 8.55 21.23 -27.20
C PRO A 90 7.79 20.20 -26.35
N PHE A 91 7.75 20.42 -25.04
CA PHE A 91 7.09 19.54 -24.06
C PHE A 91 7.59 18.08 -24.04
N LEU A 92 8.91 17.88 -24.23
CA LEU A 92 9.53 16.55 -24.17
C LEU A 92 9.67 16.02 -22.72
N ASP A 93 8.80 15.07 -22.36
CA ASP A 93 8.84 14.26 -21.13
C ASP A 93 10.24 13.62 -20.87
N ASN A 94 10.67 13.61 -19.62
CA ASN A 94 11.95 13.04 -19.16
C ASN A 94 12.13 11.55 -19.54
N LEU A 95 11.06 10.75 -19.56
CA LEU A 95 11.08 9.36 -20.03
C LEU A 95 11.47 9.30 -21.51
N ARG A 96 10.82 10.11 -22.36
CA ARG A 96 11.12 10.18 -23.80
C ARG A 96 12.54 10.69 -24.03
N ARG A 97 12.97 11.73 -23.30
CA ARG A 97 14.37 12.23 -23.33
C ARG A 97 15.37 11.13 -22.98
N THR A 98 15.09 10.34 -21.95
CA THR A 98 15.95 9.22 -21.51
C THR A 98 16.00 8.09 -22.54
N GLN A 99 14.86 7.73 -23.15
CA GLN A 99 14.80 6.76 -24.25
C GLN A 99 15.61 7.23 -25.47
N ILE A 100 15.51 8.51 -25.85
CA ILE A 100 16.30 9.09 -26.95
C ILE A 100 17.81 9.05 -26.61
N CYS A 101 18.22 9.49 -25.42
CA CYS A 101 19.60 9.40 -24.97
C CYS A 101 20.12 7.95 -24.92
N LYS A 102 19.26 6.97 -24.62
CA LYS A 102 19.62 5.55 -24.68
C LYS A 102 19.81 5.07 -26.11
N ARG A 103 18.91 5.42 -27.04
CA ARG A 103 19.05 5.12 -28.48
C ARG A 103 20.33 5.71 -29.07
N ILE A 104 20.64 6.97 -28.76
CA ILE A 104 21.90 7.65 -29.13
C ILE A 104 23.10 6.84 -28.64
N ASN A 105 23.13 6.45 -27.36
CA ASN A 105 24.21 5.64 -26.78
C ASN A 105 24.33 4.25 -27.41
N GLU A 106 23.21 3.58 -27.70
CA GLU A 106 23.20 2.27 -28.37
C GLU A 106 23.70 2.36 -29.83
N GLN A 107 23.44 3.49 -30.52
CA GLN A 107 23.93 3.76 -31.87
C GLN A 107 25.43 4.10 -31.88
N CYS A 108 25.87 5.00 -31.00
CA CYS A 108 27.30 5.33 -30.81
C CYS A 108 28.14 4.08 -30.47
N ARG A 109 27.59 3.11 -29.72
CA ARG A 109 28.26 1.85 -29.37
C ARG A 109 28.38 0.85 -30.53
N LYS A 110 27.62 1.02 -31.62
CA LYS A 110 27.73 0.16 -32.82
C LYS A 110 28.84 0.65 -33.77
N VAL A 111 29.13 1.95 -33.75
CA VAL A 111 30.14 2.60 -34.59
C VAL A 111 31.55 2.27 -34.07
N LYS A 112 32.32 1.49 -34.84
CA LYS A 112 33.68 1.04 -34.47
C LYS A 112 34.80 1.92 -35.02
N THR A 113 34.50 2.78 -35.98
CA THR A 113 35.43 3.67 -36.67
C THR A 113 34.81 5.07 -36.69
N CYS A 114 35.54 6.09 -36.26
CA CYS A 114 35.01 7.45 -36.21
C CYS A 114 34.72 7.98 -37.64
N PRO A 115 33.50 8.46 -37.94
CA PRO A 115 33.17 9.01 -39.27
C PRO A 115 34.01 10.22 -39.68
N TYR A 116 34.57 10.95 -38.71
CA TYR A 116 35.26 12.23 -38.95
C TYR A 116 36.80 12.13 -38.98
N CYS A 117 37.40 11.18 -38.24
CA CYS A 117 38.86 11.04 -38.18
C CYS A 117 39.37 9.60 -38.35
N GLY A 118 38.52 8.64 -38.72
CA GLY A 118 38.91 7.26 -39.04
C GLY A 118 39.41 6.41 -37.85
N SER A 119 39.52 6.98 -36.65
CA SER A 119 40.06 6.31 -35.47
C SER A 119 39.21 5.11 -35.02
N LEU A 120 39.89 4.02 -34.65
CA LEU A 120 39.26 2.80 -34.14
C LEU A 120 38.82 2.98 -32.68
N ASN A 121 37.56 2.67 -32.42
CA ASN A 121 36.93 2.77 -31.11
C ASN A 121 36.44 1.40 -30.66
N GLY A 122 37.02 0.90 -29.57
CA GLY A 122 36.65 -0.36 -28.93
C GLY A 122 35.78 -0.18 -27.68
N GLN A 123 35.55 -1.27 -26.94
CA GLN A 123 34.63 -1.27 -25.79
C GLN A 123 35.30 -0.74 -24.53
N ILE A 124 34.72 0.30 -23.91
CA ILE A 124 35.12 0.76 -22.58
C ILE A 124 34.44 -0.11 -21.51
N ARG A 125 35.21 -0.55 -20.51
CA ARG A 125 34.75 -1.39 -19.39
C ARG A 125 35.36 -0.91 -18.06
N LYS A 126 34.63 -1.07 -16.96
CA LYS A 126 35.17 -0.90 -15.60
C LYS A 126 35.93 -2.18 -15.21
N ILE A 127 37.20 -2.04 -14.81
CA ILE A 127 38.06 -3.19 -14.44
C ILE A 127 38.33 -3.24 -12.93
N GLY A 128 38.18 -2.13 -12.20
CA GLY A 128 38.35 -2.09 -10.75
C GLY A 128 37.55 -0.96 -10.09
N VAL A 129 37.86 -0.68 -8.83
CA VAL A 129 37.36 0.51 -8.14
C VAL A 129 37.96 1.74 -8.82
N LEU A 130 37.12 2.66 -9.30
CA LEU A 130 37.48 3.90 -10.02
C LEU A 130 38.30 3.75 -11.33
N LYS A 131 38.70 2.53 -11.74
CA LYS A 131 39.48 2.27 -12.98
C LYS A 131 38.62 1.90 -14.19
N LEU A 132 38.89 2.53 -15.34
CA LEU A 132 38.21 2.35 -16.62
C LEU A 132 39.23 1.99 -17.71
N ALA A 133 39.04 0.85 -18.38
CA ALA A 133 39.89 0.45 -19.50
C ALA A 133 39.15 0.51 -20.83
N HIS A 134 39.88 0.91 -21.88
CA HIS A 134 39.44 0.91 -23.27
C HIS A 134 40.09 -0.26 -24.02
N ASP A 135 39.29 -1.28 -24.33
CA ASP A 135 39.73 -2.39 -25.17
C ASP A 135 39.57 -2.01 -26.65
N LYS A 136 40.48 -1.15 -27.13
CA LYS A 136 40.44 -0.50 -28.46
C LYS A 136 40.48 -1.49 -29.62
N PHE A 137 41.11 -2.66 -29.42
CA PHE A 137 41.43 -3.61 -30.48
C PHE A 137 40.63 -4.93 -30.44
N VAL A 138 39.57 -5.06 -29.62
CA VAL A 138 38.67 -6.25 -29.58
C VAL A 138 38.36 -6.81 -30.96
N ALA A 139 37.95 -5.94 -31.90
CA ALA A 139 37.49 -6.35 -33.22
C ALA A 139 38.60 -6.98 -34.07
N TYR A 140 39.83 -6.50 -33.93
CA TYR A 140 41.01 -7.09 -34.56
C TYR A 140 41.46 -8.38 -33.83
N ASN A 141 41.52 -8.34 -32.50
CA ASN A 141 41.97 -9.46 -31.67
C ASN A 141 41.04 -10.68 -31.76
N LYS A 142 39.74 -10.49 -32.01
CA LYS A 142 38.75 -11.58 -32.23
C LYS A 142 38.65 -12.05 -33.70
N SER A 143 39.28 -11.37 -34.65
CA SER A 143 39.19 -11.73 -36.07
C SER A 143 40.12 -12.91 -36.40
N THR A 144 39.54 -13.97 -36.96
CA THR A 144 40.26 -15.16 -37.46
C THR A 144 40.64 -15.08 -38.94
N SER A 145 40.43 -13.93 -39.60
CA SER A 145 40.81 -13.76 -41.02
C SER A 145 42.31 -13.86 -41.23
N ILE A 146 42.71 -14.62 -42.25
CA ILE A 146 44.11 -14.82 -42.65
C ILE A 146 44.68 -13.52 -43.27
N LYS A 147 43.86 -12.72 -43.97
CA LYS A 147 44.23 -11.41 -44.53
C LYS A 147 44.03 -10.26 -43.53
N LYS A 148 44.46 -10.40 -42.27
CA LYS A 148 44.38 -9.32 -41.28
C LYS A 148 45.64 -8.44 -41.35
N THR A 149 45.48 -7.19 -41.78
CA THR A 149 46.51 -6.16 -41.62
C THR A 149 46.31 -5.44 -40.28
N PRO A 150 47.36 -5.32 -39.43
CA PRO A 150 47.25 -4.54 -38.20
C PRO A 150 47.08 -3.05 -38.54
N PRO A 151 46.10 -2.34 -37.95
CA PRO A 151 45.97 -0.90 -38.14
C PRO A 151 47.17 -0.16 -37.53
N GLU A 152 47.58 0.96 -38.12
CA GLU A 152 48.80 1.69 -37.74
C GLU A 152 48.83 2.08 -36.25
N SER A 153 47.67 2.44 -35.69
CA SER A 153 47.50 2.74 -34.26
C SER A 153 47.76 1.52 -33.35
N LYS A 154 47.52 0.30 -33.84
CA LYS A 154 47.86 -0.93 -33.12
C LYS A 154 49.37 -1.19 -33.15
N ILE A 155 50.04 -0.95 -34.28
CA ILE A 155 51.50 -1.12 -34.37
C ILE A 155 52.21 -0.20 -33.37
N LYS A 156 51.76 1.06 -33.26
CA LYS A 156 52.27 2.01 -32.25
C LYS A 156 51.99 1.55 -30.81
N PHE A 157 50.81 0.99 -30.55
CA PHE A 157 50.45 0.46 -29.22
C PHE A 157 51.26 -0.78 -28.83
N ASP A 158 51.34 -1.79 -29.70
CA ASP A 158 52.13 -3.01 -29.45
C ASP A 158 53.62 -2.65 -29.26
N ASN A 159 54.15 -1.67 -30.01
CA ASN A 159 55.53 -1.18 -29.86
C ASN A 159 55.82 -0.50 -28.51
N SER A 160 54.82 0.11 -27.84
CA SER A 160 55.04 0.79 -26.55
C SER A 160 55.36 -0.18 -25.40
N PHE A 161 55.11 -1.48 -25.59
CA PHE A 161 55.47 -2.52 -24.62
C PHE A 161 56.83 -3.17 -24.89
N ASN A 162 57.56 -2.76 -25.93
CA ASN A 162 58.85 -3.37 -26.30
C ASN A 162 59.92 -3.25 -25.21
N GLU A 163 59.87 -2.20 -24.39
CA GLU A 163 60.81 -1.98 -23.29
C GLU A 163 60.47 -2.87 -22.08
N ALA A 164 59.20 -2.88 -21.64
CA ALA A 164 58.72 -3.82 -20.61
C ALA A 164 58.89 -5.29 -21.00
N LYS A 165 58.84 -5.62 -22.30
CA LYS A 165 59.11 -6.96 -22.84
C LYS A 165 60.59 -7.37 -22.74
N ARG A 166 61.53 -6.41 -22.66
CA ARG A 166 62.95 -6.70 -22.40
C ARG A 166 63.20 -7.04 -20.92
N GLU A 167 62.49 -6.40 -19.99
CA GLU A 167 62.64 -6.69 -18.56
C GLU A 167 61.91 -7.97 -18.12
N ASN A 168 60.74 -8.28 -18.68
CA ASN A 168 59.97 -9.46 -18.28
C ASN A 168 59.38 -10.24 -19.48
N PRO A 169 59.99 -11.38 -19.86
CA PRO A 169 59.52 -12.21 -20.98
C PRO A 169 58.11 -12.81 -20.81
N GLU A 170 57.61 -13.00 -19.58
CA GLU A 170 56.27 -13.57 -19.35
C GLU A 170 55.14 -12.65 -19.84
N LEU A 171 55.38 -11.34 -19.99
CA LEU A 171 54.37 -10.39 -20.52
C LEU A 171 53.89 -10.74 -21.93
N ASP A 172 54.68 -11.46 -22.73
CA ASP A 172 54.32 -11.78 -24.12
C ASP A 172 53.04 -12.66 -24.21
N LYS A 173 52.82 -13.50 -23.19
CA LYS A 173 51.59 -14.30 -23.04
C LYS A 173 50.36 -13.43 -22.73
N HIS A 174 50.57 -12.24 -22.17
CA HIS A 174 49.53 -11.33 -21.68
C HIS A 174 49.24 -10.14 -22.62
N LEU A 175 50.12 -9.81 -23.58
CA LEU A 175 49.94 -8.71 -24.55
C LEU A 175 48.59 -8.76 -25.30
N ARG A 176 48.06 -9.95 -25.61
CA ARG A 176 46.73 -10.10 -26.23
C ARG A 176 45.56 -9.63 -25.36
N LYS A 177 45.80 -9.37 -24.08
CA LYS A 177 44.85 -8.84 -23.07
C LYS A 177 45.19 -7.42 -22.62
N ALA A 178 46.23 -6.79 -23.17
CA ALA A 178 46.58 -5.40 -22.86
C ALA A 178 45.47 -4.44 -23.33
N MET A 179 45.14 -3.46 -22.49
CA MET A 179 44.09 -2.46 -22.73
C MET A 179 44.63 -1.06 -22.42
N GLU A 180 44.04 -0.04 -23.03
CA GLU A 180 44.41 1.36 -22.81
C GLU A 180 43.70 1.87 -21.54
N ASP A 181 44.42 2.28 -20.49
CA ASP A 181 43.83 2.75 -19.23
C ASP A 181 43.42 4.24 -19.33
N LEU A 182 42.18 4.56 -18.97
CA LEU A 182 41.64 5.91 -19.00
C LEU A 182 41.93 6.62 -17.68
N ASN A 183 43.19 6.96 -17.47
CA ASN A 183 43.69 7.51 -16.21
C ASN A 183 42.99 8.86 -15.86
N PRO A 184 42.50 9.04 -14.61
CA PRO A 184 41.87 10.27 -14.12
C PRO A 184 42.67 11.58 -14.23
N LEU A 185 43.94 11.54 -14.68
CA LEU A 185 44.75 12.70 -15.11
C LEU A 185 43.99 13.71 -16.00
N ARG A 186 43.14 13.24 -16.93
CA ARG A 186 42.34 14.14 -17.80
C ARG A 186 41.21 14.86 -17.05
N VAL A 187 40.71 14.28 -15.95
CA VAL A 187 39.63 14.86 -15.12
C VAL A 187 40.21 15.74 -14.01
N LEU A 188 41.36 15.38 -13.45
CA LEU A 188 42.04 16.18 -12.42
C LEU A 188 42.43 17.58 -12.93
N ASN A 189 42.73 17.75 -14.22
CA ASN A 189 43.09 19.06 -14.78
C ASN A 189 41.98 20.12 -14.67
N LEU A 190 40.72 19.73 -14.45
CA LEU A 190 39.65 20.66 -14.08
C LEU A 190 39.67 20.98 -12.57
N PHE A 191 39.83 20.00 -11.69
CA PHE A 191 39.75 20.21 -10.23
C PHE A 191 40.97 20.90 -9.58
N LYS A 192 41.86 21.54 -10.35
CA LYS A 192 43.12 22.15 -9.89
C LYS A 192 43.02 23.61 -9.40
N MET A 193 41.82 24.15 -9.14
CA MET A 193 41.57 25.60 -8.93
C MET A 193 41.00 25.99 -7.55
N ILE A 194 41.15 25.17 -6.48
CA ILE A 194 40.56 25.47 -5.15
C ILE A 194 41.54 25.18 -3.99
N SER A 195 41.33 25.90 -2.88
CA SER A 195 42.36 26.71 -2.24
C SER A 195 41.79 27.27 -0.87
N PRO A 196 42.19 26.83 0.37
CA PRO A 196 41.77 27.53 1.63
C PRO A 196 42.68 27.49 2.91
N THR A 197 42.66 28.55 3.76
CA THR A 197 43.03 28.60 5.22
C THR A 197 42.19 29.68 5.96
N ASP A 198 41.96 29.71 7.29
CA ASP A 198 42.63 29.02 8.43
C ASP A 198 41.71 28.68 9.66
N TYR A 199 42.28 27.88 10.57
CA TYR A 199 41.85 27.19 11.82
C TYR A 199 40.85 27.77 12.87
N ASN A 200 40.11 26.87 13.55
CA ASN A 200 40.31 26.54 15.00
C ASN A 200 39.51 25.32 15.54
N ALA A 201 39.95 24.73 16.67
CA ALA A 201 39.69 23.32 17.03
C ALA A 201 38.50 23.01 18.00
N SER A 202 37.83 21.88 17.74
CA SER A 202 37.22 20.93 18.70
C SER A 202 36.93 19.60 17.96
N ASN A 203 36.64 18.49 18.65
CA ASN A 203 36.56 17.13 18.06
C ASN A 203 35.91 17.09 16.66
N GLU A 204 36.71 16.77 15.65
CA GLU A 204 36.36 16.98 14.25
C GLU A 204 35.34 15.98 13.69
N ASP A 205 34.61 16.41 12.67
CA ASP A 205 33.62 15.61 11.95
C ASP A 205 34.28 14.79 10.82
N ASP A 206 33.68 13.65 10.45
CA ASP A 206 34.17 12.69 9.45
C ASP A 206 34.61 13.36 8.12
N ILE A 207 33.89 14.42 7.74
CA ILE A 207 34.10 15.21 6.52
C ILE A 207 35.38 16.07 6.63
N THR A 208 35.64 16.66 7.80
CA THR A 208 36.81 17.48 8.07
C THR A 208 38.09 16.64 8.06
N THR A 209 38.08 15.49 8.76
CA THR A 209 39.22 14.57 8.74
C THR A 209 39.51 14.05 7.33
N LYS A 210 38.48 13.75 6.53
CA LYS A 210 38.67 13.33 5.13
C LYS A 210 39.20 14.46 4.24
N LEU A 211 38.86 15.72 4.49
CA LEU A 211 39.49 16.86 3.81
C LEU A 211 40.96 17.00 4.17
N ALA A 212 41.31 16.85 5.45
CA ALA A 212 42.71 16.87 5.90
C ALA A 212 43.53 15.75 5.22
N ASP A 213 43.01 14.52 5.14
CA ASP A 213 43.63 13.43 4.40
C ASP A 213 43.86 13.79 2.92
N ILE A 214 42.84 14.34 2.23
CA ILE A 214 42.91 14.75 0.82
C ILE A 214 44.00 15.81 0.61
N VAL A 215 44.09 16.81 1.50
CA VAL A 215 45.10 17.87 1.46
C VAL A 215 46.51 17.29 1.69
N TRP A 216 46.68 16.43 2.70
CA TRP A 216 47.97 15.80 3.02
C TRP A 216 48.51 14.97 1.85
N VAL A 217 47.68 14.11 1.26
CA VAL A 217 48.06 13.29 0.10
C VAL A 217 48.36 14.16 -1.13
N SER A 218 47.61 15.25 -1.34
CA SER A 218 47.90 16.21 -2.42
C SER A 218 49.27 16.87 -2.23
N GLY A 219 49.63 17.21 -0.99
CA GLY A 219 50.96 17.71 -0.62
C GLY A 219 52.08 16.70 -0.87
N MET A 220 51.86 15.42 -0.50
CA MET A 220 52.81 14.34 -0.78
C MET A 220 53.07 14.18 -2.27
N ILE A 221 52.03 14.14 -3.11
CA ILE A 221 52.16 13.99 -4.56
C ILE A 221 52.94 15.17 -5.15
N ARG A 222 52.67 16.41 -4.71
CA ARG A 222 53.44 17.61 -5.13
C ARG A 222 54.92 17.48 -4.76
N SER A 223 55.24 17.05 -3.54
CA SER A 223 56.63 16.85 -3.11
C SER A 223 57.32 15.69 -3.84
N ALA A 224 56.61 14.59 -4.10
CA ALA A 224 57.13 13.44 -4.83
C ALA A 224 57.47 13.78 -6.29
N LEU A 225 56.66 14.62 -6.94
CA LEU A 225 56.93 15.17 -8.27
C LEU A 225 58.18 16.08 -8.28
N GLN A 226 58.32 16.98 -7.30
CA GLN A 226 59.51 17.84 -7.18
C GLN A 226 60.80 17.05 -6.88
N LYS A 227 60.70 15.95 -6.12
CA LYS A 227 61.84 15.10 -5.74
C LYS A 227 62.19 14.02 -6.78
N GLY A 228 61.46 13.92 -7.90
CA GLY A 228 61.70 12.89 -8.92
C GLY A 228 61.46 11.46 -8.42
N SER A 229 60.44 11.25 -7.57
CA SER A 229 60.14 9.92 -7.00
C SER A 229 59.69 8.91 -8.07
N PRO A 230 59.88 7.59 -7.85
CA PRO A 230 59.44 6.55 -8.79
C PRO A 230 57.95 6.66 -9.14
N VAL A 231 57.64 6.46 -10.42
CA VAL A 231 56.27 6.59 -10.97
C VAL A 231 55.28 5.69 -10.22
N GLN A 232 55.70 4.51 -9.80
CA GLN A 232 54.87 3.56 -9.04
C GLN A 232 54.37 4.16 -7.72
N THR A 233 55.24 4.84 -6.96
CA THR A 233 54.89 5.52 -5.70
C THR A 233 53.94 6.69 -5.94
N ILE A 234 54.14 7.44 -7.03
CA ILE A 234 53.26 8.55 -7.41
C ILE A 234 51.87 8.03 -7.81
N MET A 235 51.79 6.92 -8.55
CA MET A 235 50.51 6.28 -8.91
C MET A 235 49.80 5.70 -7.68
N GLU A 236 50.50 5.11 -6.73
CA GLU A 236 49.93 4.60 -5.48
C GLU A 236 49.31 5.73 -4.63
N GLN A 237 50.04 6.83 -4.42
CA GLN A 237 49.51 8.02 -3.73
C GLN A 237 48.33 8.64 -4.48
N TRP A 238 48.35 8.63 -5.81
CA TRP A 238 47.27 9.14 -6.66
C TRP A 238 46.01 8.27 -6.60
N GLU A 239 46.14 6.95 -6.55
CA GLU A 239 45.01 6.02 -6.31
C GLU A 239 44.43 6.18 -4.89
N TYR A 240 45.30 6.42 -3.91
CA TYR A 240 44.87 6.74 -2.54
C TYR A 240 44.11 8.08 -2.48
N LEU A 241 44.56 9.12 -3.19
CA LEU A 241 43.86 10.40 -3.29
C LEU A 241 42.46 10.26 -3.91
N GLN A 242 42.33 9.51 -5.01
CA GLN A 242 41.04 9.21 -5.62
C GLN A 242 40.10 8.48 -4.66
N THR A 243 40.65 7.53 -3.89
CA THR A 243 39.93 6.77 -2.88
C THR A 243 39.38 7.71 -1.79
N GLN A 244 40.20 8.62 -1.24
CA GLN A 244 39.72 9.57 -0.23
C GLN A 244 38.64 10.52 -0.76
N ILE A 245 38.81 11.08 -1.97
CA ILE A 245 37.80 11.95 -2.61
C ILE A 245 36.50 11.18 -2.88
N ALA A 246 36.57 9.91 -3.30
CA ALA A 246 35.40 9.08 -3.50
C ALA A 246 34.67 8.79 -2.17
N MET A 247 35.41 8.45 -1.10
CA MET A 247 34.84 8.22 0.24
C MET A 247 34.21 9.48 0.84
N TYR A 248 34.81 10.64 0.61
CA TYR A 248 34.30 11.96 1.03
C TYR A 248 32.90 12.26 0.47
N VAL A 249 32.68 11.96 -0.82
CA VAL A 249 31.37 12.11 -1.47
C VAL A 249 30.42 10.96 -1.10
N ASN A 250 30.90 9.71 -1.22
CA ASN A 250 30.13 8.49 -0.98
C ASN A 250 31.01 7.32 -0.50
N SER A 251 31.02 7.06 0.80
CA SER A 251 31.78 5.96 1.41
C SER A 251 31.23 4.54 1.16
N ASP A 252 30.07 4.40 0.51
CA ASP A 252 29.44 3.11 0.20
C ASP A 252 29.60 2.70 -1.27
N VAL A 253 30.57 3.24 -2.01
CA VAL A 253 30.86 2.76 -3.38
C VAL A 253 31.39 1.32 -3.30
N PRO A 254 30.75 0.33 -3.97
CA PRO A 254 31.17 -1.07 -3.89
C PRO A 254 32.64 -1.27 -4.28
N GLY A 255 33.39 -1.89 -3.37
CA GLY A 255 34.82 -2.15 -3.47
C GLY A 255 35.72 -1.27 -2.61
N LEU A 256 35.23 -0.16 -2.03
CA LEU A 256 35.99 0.67 -1.07
C LEU A 256 35.97 0.13 0.38
N GLN A 257 35.13 -0.86 0.68
CA GLN A 257 34.90 -1.38 2.03
C GLN A 257 35.76 -2.61 2.39
N GLN A 258 36.95 -2.75 1.79
CA GLN A 258 37.83 -3.88 2.11
C GLN A 258 38.55 -3.71 3.47
N PRO A 259 38.79 -4.80 4.22
CA PRO A 259 39.54 -4.74 5.48
C PRO A 259 40.98 -4.27 5.22
N GLY A 260 41.23 -3.00 5.54
CA GLY A 260 42.47 -2.28 5.23
C GLY A 260 42.25 -0.77 5.02
N PHE A 261 41.06 -0.35 4.57
CA PHE A 261 40.73 1.06 4.25
C PHE A 261 40.17 1.90 5.42
N GLY A 262 40.28 1.42 6.66
CA GLY A 262 39.82 2.11 7.88
C GLY A 262 38.32 1.94 8.19
N LYS A 263 37.83 2.64 9.22
CA LYS A 263 36.41 2.63 9.61
C LYS A 263 35.54 3.35 8.57
N THR A 264 34.30 2.89 8.40
CA THR A 264 33.31 3.51 7.50
C THR A 264 32.88 4.90 8.01
N THR A 265 33.39 5.95 7.36
CA THR A 265 33.05 7.37 7.64
C THR A 265 31.76 7.81 6.94
N ARG A 266 31.09 8.86 7.42
CA ARG A 266 29.84 9.38 6.83
C ARG A 266 30.08 10.56 5.89
N GLY A 267 30.36 10.25 4.63
CA GLY A 267 30.39 11.22 3.52
C GLY A 267 29.03 11.88 3.24
N PHE A 268 28.98 12.81 2.28
CA PHE A 268 27.77 13.57 1.98
C PHE A 268 26.56 12.70 1.60
N CYS A 269 26.76 11.67 0.77
CA CYS A 269 25.67 10.80 0.34
C CYS A 269 25.01 10.07 1.53
N GLN A 270 25.80 9.69 2.54
CA GLN A 270 25.34 9.03 3.77
C GLN A 270 24.47 9.96 4.62
N ARG A 271 24.72 11.27 4.60
CA ARG A 271 23.95 12.29 5.31
C ARG A 271 22.66 12.69 4.59
N LEU A 272 22.60 12.51 3.28
CA LEU A 272 21.40 12.77 2.47
C LEU A 272 20.42 11.58 2.46
N LYS A 273 20.94 10.35 2.37
CA LYS A 273 20.14 9.12 2.19
C LYS A 273 19.70 8.46 3.51
N GLY A 274 18.71 7.57 3.43
CA GLY A 274 18.27 6.73 4.55
C GLY A 274 17.28 7.41 5.50
N LYS A 275 16.86 6.72 6.58
CA LYS A 275 15.81 7.20 7.51
C LYS A 275 16.24 8.44 8.31
N GLN A 276 17.51 8.52 8.69
CA GLN A 276 18.12 9.67 9.38
C GLN A 276 18.75 10.69 8.41
N GLY A 277 18.63 10.48 7.10
CA GLY A 277 19.14 11.39 6.08
C GLY A 277 18.27 12.63 5.95
N ARG A 278 18.86 13.75 5.51
CA ARG A 278 18.22 15.08 5.48
C ARG A 278 16.82 15.08 4.86
N PHE A 279 16.64 14.43 3.70
CA PHE A 279 15.34 14.39 3.02
C PHE A 279 14.21 13.78 3.88
N ARG A 280 14.51 12.76 4.68
CA ARG A 280 13.48 12.05 5.48
C ARG A 280 13.39 12.51 6.93
N GLY A 281 14.53 12.80 7.57
CA GLY A 281 14.63 13.11 9.01
C GLY A 281 14.77 14.59 9.36
N ASN A 282 14.92 15.48 8.38
CA ASN A 282 14.97 16.93 8.59
C ASN A 282 14.00 17.74 7.71
N LEU A 283 13.74 17.27 6.47
CA LEU A 283 12.89 17.98 5.51
C LEU A 283 11.44 17.46 5.53
N SER A 284 11.19 16.22 5.08
CA SER A 284 9.82 15.66 5.08
C SER A 284 9.26 15.41 6.48
N GLY A 285 10.12 15.19 7.47
CA GLY A 285 9.76 15.10 8.88
C GLY A 285 10.81 15.84 9.70
N LYS A 286 10.35 16.58 10.71
CA LYS A 286 11.20 17.33 11.66
C LYS A 286 10.58 17.30 13.05
N ARG A 287 11.38 17.56 14.08
CA ARG A 287 10.83 17.89 15.41
C ARG A 287 10.17 19.28 15.33
N VAL A 288 9.10 19.46 16.08
CA VAL A 288 8.32 20.71 16.13
C VAL A 288 8.12 21.12 17.58
N ASP A 289 8.29 22.41 17.84
CA ASP A 289 8.04 23.02 19.14
C ASP A 289 6.53 23.17 19.39
N PHE A 290 6.15 23.67 20.58
CA PHE A 290 4.74 23.77 21.01
C PHE A 290 3.97 22.44 20.94
N SER A 291 4.67 21.35 21.26
CA SER A 291 4.13 20.00 21.34
C SER A 291 4.36 19.38 22.72
N GLY A 292 3.44 18.51 23.13
CA GLY A 292 3.50 17.75 24.37
C GLY A 292 3.12 16.29 24.13
N ARG A 293 3.59 15.38 24.98
CA ARG A 293 3.30 13.94 24.90
C ARG A 293 3.05 13.40 26.30
N THR A 294 1.97 12.64 26.49
CA THR A 294 1.64 12.02 27.78
C THR A 294 0.69 10.84 27.59
N VAL A 295 0.65 9.97 28.59
CA VAL A 295 -0.29 8.84 28.69
C VAL A 295 -1.74 9.32 28.61
N ILE A 296 -2.58 8.58 27.87
CA ILE A 296 -4.02 8.83 27.76
C ILE A 296 -4.83 8.09 28.83
N SER A 297 -6.04 8.59 29.10
CA SER A 297 -6.99 7.99 30.04
C SER A 297 -8.43 8.34 29.65
N PRO A 298 -9.44 7.51 29.98
CA PRO A 298 -10.84 7.78 29.62
C PRO A 298 -11.45 8.90 30.47
N ASP A 299 -12.37 9.68 29.87
CA ASP A 299 -13.31 10.53 30.61
C ASP A 299 -14.64 10.70 29.82
N PRO A 300 -15.70 9.95 30.18
CA PRO A 300 -16.98 9.96 29.45
C PRO A 300 -17.82 11.22 29.71
N ASN A 301 -17.39 12.12 30.60
CA ASN A 301 -18.09 13.37 30.87
C ASN A 301 -17.67 14.50 29.91
N LEU A 302 -16.52 14.37 29.26
CA LEU A 302 -16.07 15.28 28.21
C LEU A 302 -16.92 15.14 26.94
N GLY A 303 -17.06 16.23 26.19
CA GLY A 303 -17.57 16.15 24.83
C GLY A 303 -16.64 15.33 23.94
N ILE A 304 -17.17 14.63 22.94
CA ILE A 304 -16.34 13.92 21.95
C ILE A 304 -15.45 14.85 21.13
N ASP A 305 -15.71 16.16 21.13
CA ASP A 305 -14.89 17.21 20.52
C ASP A 305 -13.86 17.83 21.49
N GLN A 306 -13.75 17.32 22.72
CA GLN A 306 -12.90 17.87 23.78
C GLN A 306 -11.79 16.91 24.23
N VAL A 307 -10.62 17.47 24.53
CA VAL A 307 -9.50 16.77 25.16
C VAL A 307 -9.10 17.47 26.46
N ALA A 308 -9.00 16.71 27.55
CA ALA A 308 -8.46 17.26 28.79
C ALA A 308 -6.94 17.43 28.69
N VAL A 309 -6.47 18.64 28.98
CA VAL A 309 -5.04 18.99 29.02
C VAL A 309 -4.62 19.20 30.48
N PRO A 310 -3.54 18.56 30.95
CA PRO A 310 -2.96 18.84 32.26
C PRO A 310 -2.61 20.32 32.46
N GLU A 311 -2.90 20.88 33.64
CA GLU A 311 -2.54 22.26 33.98
C GLU A 311 -1.03 22.52 33.81
N LEU A 312 -0.18 21.54 34.15
CA LEU A 312 1.28 21.61 33.97
C LEU A 312 1.69 21.70 32.48
N VAL A 313 0.91 21.09 31.58
CA VAL A 313 1.13 21.18 30.13
C VAL A 313 0.59 22.51 29.62
N ALA A 314 -0.58 22.96 30.10
CA ALA A 314 -1.21 24.21 29.72
C ALA A 314 -0.39 25.47 30.11
N LYS A 315 0.35 25.44 31.22
CA LYS A 315 1.29 26.51 31.61
C LYS A 315 2.53 26.58 30.70
N ASN A 316 2.99 25.44 30.20
CA ASN A 316 4.21 25.35 29.38
C ASN A 316 3.94 25.60 27.89
N LEU A 317 2.80 25.15 27.37
CA LEU A 317 2.38 25.38 25.98
C LEU A 317 1.64 26.73 25.90
N THR A 318 2.28 27.71 25.25
CA THR A 318 1.71 29.04 25.06
C THR A 318 1.01 29.21 23.71
N TYR A 319 0.15 30.23 23.64
CA TYR A 319 -0.44 30.74 22.41
C TYR A 319 -0.14 32.25 22.28
N PRO A 320 0.43 32.72 21.15
CA PRO A 320 0.73 34.13 20.90
C PRO A 320 -0.55 34.91 20.52
N GLU A 321 -1.32 35.33 21.53
CA GLU A 321 -2.52 36.13 21.31
C GLU A 321 -2.15 37.61 21.09
N ARG A 322 -2.48 38.15 19.90
CA ARG A 322 -2.22 39.56 19.57
C ARG A 322 -3.23 40.47 20.28
N VAL A 323 -2.73 41.55 20.87
CA VAL A 323 -3.53 42.52 21.62
C VAL A 323 -4.40 43.36 20.69
N GLN A 324 -5.71 43.26 20.90
CA GLN A 324 -6.78 43.96 20.20
C GLN A 324 -7.70 44.67 21.21
N ARG A 325 -8.68 45.44 20.70
CA ARG A 325 -9.67 46.14 21.54
C ARG A 325 -10.50 45.19 22.42
N HIS A 326 -10.82 43.99 21.93
CA HIS A 326 -11.70 43.03 22.61
C HIS A 326 -11.02 42.20 23.70
N ASN A 327 -9.72 41.96 23.60
CA ASN A 327 -8.98 41.05 24.49
C ASN A 327 -7.98 41.75 25.43
N ILE A 328 -7.75 43.07 25.27
CA ILE A 328 -6.75 43.81 26.06
C ILE A 328 -6.96 43.67 27.58
N GLU A 329 -8.19 43.66 28.07
CA GLU A 329 -8.49 43.50 29.51
C GLU A 329 -8.17 42.08 30.01
N LYS A 330 -8.57 41.06 29.24
CA LYS A 330 -8.23 39.65 29.48
C LYS A 330 -6.71 39.45 29.52
N LEU A 331 -6.01 39.93 28.49
CA LEU A 331 -4.55 39.77 28.37
C LEU A 331 -3.80 40.55 29.47
N ARG A 332 -4.28 41.73 29.87
CA ARG A 332 -3.76 42.44 31.06
C ARG A 332 -3.88 41.60 32.33
N GLN A 333 -4.96 40.86 32.51
CA GLN A 333 -5.10 39.96 33.65
C GLN A 333 -4.16 38.75 33.56
N CYS A 334 -4.00 38.15 32.37
CA CYS A 334 -3.00 37.09 32.15
C CYS A 334 -1.57 37.55 32.45
N VAL A 335 -1.20 38.77 32.05
CA VAL A 335 0.12 39.37 32.32
C VAL A 335 0.36 39.58 33.81
N LYS A 336 -0.65 40.08 34.57
CA LYS A 336 -0.57 40.21 36.03
C LYS A 336 -0.39 38.86 36.73
N ASN A 337 -1.18 37.87 36.33
CA ASN A 337 -1.11 36.50 36.89
C ASN A 337 0.27 35.86 36.64
N GLY A 338 0.91 36.16 35.50
CA GLY A 338 2.26 35.72 35.17
C GLY A 338 2.36 34.23 34.82
N PRO A 339 3.56 33.63 34.87
CA PRO A 339 3.79 32.27 34.36
C PRO A 339 3.38 31.14 35.33
N ASP A 340 3.33 31.40 36.64
CA ASP A 340 3.14 30.35 37.66
C ASP A 340 1.66 30.00 37.91
N VAL A 341 0.76 30.96 37.66
CA VAL A 341 -0.69 30.84 37.88
C VAL A 341 -1.40 30.60 36.56
N TRP A 342 -2.36 29.66 36.54
CA TRP A 342 -3.26 29.46 35.40
C TRP A 342 -4.65 30.06 35.72
N PRO A 343 -5.29 30.81 34.80
CA PRO A 343 -4.79 31.27 33.50
C PRO A 343 -3.77 32.43 33.66
N GLY A 344 -2.75 32.46 32.80
CA GLY A 344 -1.60 33.36 32.91
C GLY A 344 -0.83 33.55 31.60
N ALA A 345 0.40 34.05 31.65
CA ALA A 345 1.25 34.29 30.49
C ALA A 345 2.76 34.21 30.80
N GLN A 346 3.56 33.78 29.82
CA GLN A 346 5.01 33.64 29.98
C GLN A 346 5.82 34.87 29.54
N ARG A 347 5.43 35.50 28.41
CA ARG A 347 6.20 36.59 27.78
C ARG A 347 5.31 37.52 26.95
N VAL A 348 5.79 38.74 26.76
CA VAL A 348 5.19 39.78 25.92
C VAL A 348 6.21 40.18 24.86
N ILE A 349 5.76 40.29 23.60
CA ILE A 349 6.57 40.74 22.47
C ILE A 349 6.06 42.14 22.09
N LYS A 350 6.94 43.14 22.19
CA LYS A 350 6.62 44.54 21.89
C LYS A 350 6.65 44.80 20.39
N SER A 351 5.57 45.39 19.86
CA SER A 351 5.47 45.68 18.42
C SER A 351 6.39 46.83 17.97
N ASP A 352 6.58 47.83 18.83
CA ASP A 352 7.28 49.07 18.50
C ASP A 352 8.82 48.90 18.46
N GLU A 353 9.36 47.94 19.23
CA GLU A 353 10.80 47.76 19.46
C GLU A 353 11.39 46.61 18.62
N GLY A 354 10.93 46.46 17.37
CA GLY A 354 11.44 45.44 16.45
C GLY A 354 11.23 43.98 16.92
N GLY A 355 10.26 43.74 17.79
CA GLY A 355 9.98 42.42 18.37
C GLY A 355 10.74 42.11 19.66
N TYR A 356 11.12 43.12 20.46
CA TYR A 356 11.73 42.91 21.77
C TYR A 356 10.90 41.97 22.67
N LEU A 357 11.57 40.96 23.22
CA LEU A 357 11.00 39.85 24.00
C LEU A 357 11.15 40.10 25.50
N GLN A 358 10.05 40.47 26.17
CA GLN A 358 10.01 40.69 27.61
C GLN A 358 9.44 39.45 28.35
N SER A 359 10.25 38.82 29.20
CA SER A 359 9.83 37.67 30.01
C SER A 359 9.07 38.11 31.28
N LEU A 360 7.89 37.55 31.53
CA LEU A 360 7.05 37.86 32.70
C LEU A 360 7.49 37.15 33.99
N LYS A 361 8.52 36.29 33.90
CA LYS A 361 9.18 35.70 35.08
C LYS A 361 9.95 36.75 35.89
N PHE A 362 10.37 37.85 35.27
CA PHE A 362 11.17 38.90 35.86
C PHE A 362 10.55 40.28 35.61
N GLY A 363 10.82 41.25 36.48
CA GLY A 363 10.27 42.61 36.38
C GLY A 363 8.87 42.78 36.99
N ASN A 364 8.36 44.01 36.94
CA ASN A 364 7.08 44.40 37.53
C ASN A 364 5.92 44.14 36.54
N ARG A 365 5.02 43.21 36.88
CA ARG A 365 3.96 42.70 35.99
C ARG A 365 2.84 43.71 35.81
N GLU A 366 2.51 44.47 36.86
CA GLU A 366 1.50 45.53 36.86
C GLU A 366 1.86 46.65 35.89
N TYR A 367 3.14 47.05 35.86
CA TYR A 367 3.67 48.02 34.91
C TYR A 367 3.57 47.52 33.46
N ILE A 368 4.01 46.29 33.20
CA ILE A 368 3.96 45.68 31.85
C ILE A 368 2.51 45.55 31.36
N ALA A 369 1.57 45.16 32.25
CA ALA A 369 0.15 45.12 31.92
C ALA A 369 -0.43 46.52 31.61
N ARG A 370 -0.03 47.55 32.36
CA ARG A 370 -0.45 48.94 32.09
C ARG A 370 0.09 49.44 30.75
N ASP A 371 1.34 49.14 30.43
CA ASP A 371 2.03 49.53 29.19
C ASP A 371 1.63 48.67 27.97
N LEU A 372 0.74 47.68 28.11
CA LEU A 372 0.31 46.83 27.01
C LEU A 372 -0.43 47.66 25.93
N LYS A 373 0.09 47.66 24.69
CA LYS A 373 -0.44 48.41 23.55
C LYS A 373 -1.19 47.51 22.56
N PHE A 374 -2.02 48.11 21.71
CA PHE A 374 -2.60 47.38 20.57
C PHE A 374 -1.51 47.00 19.57
N GLY A 375 -1.51 45.74 19.13
CA GLY A 375 -0.50 45.22 18.22
C GLY A 375 0.63 44.43 18.89
N ASP A 376 0.89 44.64 20.19
CA ASP A 376 1.74 43.78 21.03
C ASP A 376 1.21 42.33 20.99
N ILE A 377 2.09 41.35 21.25
CA ILE A 377 1.71 39.92 21.31
C ILE A 377 1.97 39.40 22.72
N VAL A 378 0.96 38.78 23.32
CA VAL A 378 1.07 38.14 24.64
C VAL A 378 1.03 36.64 24.47
N GLU A 379 2.12 35.97 24.86
CA GLU A 379 2.14 34.51 24.93
C GLU A 379 1.48 34.04 26.22
N ARG A 380 0.16 33.93 26.16
CA ARG A 380 -0.67 33.39 27.23
C ARG A 380 -0.57 31.86 27.31
N HIS A 381 -0.90 31.31 28.47
CA HIS A 381 -1.10 29.88 28.66
C HIS A 381 -2.26 29.36 27.81
N LEU A 382 -2.26 28.06 27.51
CA LEU A 382 -3.39 27.36 26.89
C LEU A 382 -4.62 27.45 27.83
N GLU A 383 -5.80 27.74 27.27
CA GLU A 383 -7.04 27.91 28.03
C GLU A 383 -8.15 26.95 27.57
N ASP A 384 -9.29 26.99 28.26
CA ASP A 384 -10.46 26.20 27.90
C ASP A 384 -11.04 26.62 26.53
N ASN A 385 -11.29 25.63 25.68
CA ASN A 385 -11.72 25.73 24.29
C ASN A 385 -10.65 26.22 23.29
N ASP A 386 -9.37 26.24 23.65
CA ASP A 386 -8.31 26.40 22.66
C ASP A 386 -8.27 25.22 21.67
N ILE A 387 -8.02 25.52 20.40
CA ILE A 387 -7.93 24.54 19.32
C ILE A 387 -6.57 23.85 19.39
N VAL A 388 -6.56 22.52 19.54
CA VAL A 388 -5.34 21.70 19.63
C VAL A 388 -5.41 20.48 18.72
N LEU A 389 -4.29 20.14 18.08
CA LEU A 389 -4.17 18.93 17.27
C LEU A 389 -3.71 17.76 18.13
N PHE A 390 -4.39 16.63 18.05
CA PHE A 390 -4.11 15.44 18.84
C PHE A 390 -3.87 14.23 17.91
N ASN A 391 -2.71 13.58 18.03
CA ASN A 391 -2.31 12.45 17.20
C ASN A 391 -1.85 11.23 18.01
N ARG A 392 -2.05 10.05 17.42
CA ARG A 392 -1.38 8.81 17.82
C ARG A 392 -0.32 8.42 16.79
N GLN A 393 0.79 7.87 17.27
CA GLN A 393 1.82 7.23 16.46
C GLN A 393 1.76 5.71 16.69
N PRO A 394 1.80 4.86 15.64
CA PRO A 394 1.86 5.21 14.22
C PRO A 394 0.51 5.72 13.68
N SER A 395 0.56 6.64 12.71
CA SER A 395 -0.62 7.14 12.00
C SER A 395 -0.82 6.35 10.71
N LEU A 396 -1.98 5.72 10.53
CA LEU A 396 -2.28 4.84 9.38
C LEU A 396 -3.21 5.49 8.34
N HIS A 397 -4.06 6.42 8.78
CA HIS A 397 -5.07 7.09 7.96
C HIS A 397 -5.28 8.56 8.41
N LYS A 398 -6.02 9.36 7.64
CA LYS A 398 -6.30 10.79 7.94
C LYS A 398 -6.73 11.01 9.41
N LEU A 399 -7.66 10.21 9.91
CA LEU A 399 -8.27 10.38 11.24
C LEU A 399 -7.34 10.04 12.43
N SER A 400 -6.09 9.61 12.19
CA SER A 400 -5.11 9.37 13.27
C SER A 400 -4.53 10.68 13.84
N ILE A 401 -4.85 11.82 13.21
CA ILE A 401 -4.65 13.17 13.73
C ILE A 401 -5.94 13.98 13.52
N MET A 402 -6.47 14.56 14.60
CA MET A 402 -7.70 15.36 14.57
C MET A 402 -7.57 16.57 15.50
N SER A 403 -8.39 17.60 15.27
CA SER A 403 -8.46 18.77 16.14
C SER A 403 -9.52 18.59 17.22
N HIS A 404 -9.13 18.88 18.45
CA HIS A 404 -9.96 18.90 19.66
C HIS A 404 -10.00 20.31 20.24
N LEU A 405 -10.97 20.55 21.13
CA LEU A 405 -11.01 21.69 22.04
C LEU A 405 -10.35 21.31 23.36
N ALA A 406 -9.34 22.07 23.78
CA ALA A 406 -8.64 21.86 25.04
C ALA A 406 -9.55 22.13 26.25
N LYS A 407 -9.40 21.32 27.31
CA LYS A 407 -10.09 21.52 28.58
C LYS A 407 -9.11 21.32 29.74
N VAL A 408 -8.75 22.37 30.48
CA VAL A 408 -7.67 22.28 31.45
C VAL A 408 -8.13 21.53 32.70
N ARG A 409 -7.31 20.58 33.18
CA ARG A 409 -7.59 19.72 34.34
C ARG A 409 -6.35 19.57 35.24
N PRO A 410 -6.52 19.35 36.56
CA PRO A 410 -5.40 19.29 37.50
C PRO A 410 -4.58 17.99 37.40
N TRP A 411 -5.12 16.95 36.77
CA TRP A 411 -4.46 15.65 36.59
C TRP A 411 -3.35 15.72 35.53
N ARG A 412 -2.43 14.74 35.55
CA ARG A 412 -1.24 14.72 34.68
C ARG A 412 -1.44 14.00 33.34
N THR A 413 -2.53 13.27 33.13
CA THR A 413 -2.80 12.52 31.89
C THR A 413 -3.65 13.32 30.91
N PHE A 414 -3.50 13.06 29.61
CA PHE A 414 -4.51 13.49 28.65
C PHE A 414 -5.79 12.66 28.85
N ARG A 415 -6.96 13.27 28.70
CA ARG A 415 -8.24 12.54 28.72
C ARG A 415 -9.09 12.85 27.51
N LEU A 416 -9.80 11.84 27.02
CA LEU A 416 -10.71 11.95 25.90
C LEU A 416 -11.91 11.02 26.11
N ASN A 417 -12.99 11.34 25.42
CA ASN A 417 -14.19 10.49 25.38
C ASN A 417 -13.90 9.21 24.56
N GLU A 418 -14.34 8.07 25.09
CA GLU A 418 -14.06 6.73 24.60
C GLU A 418 -14.69 6.45 23.22
N CYS A 419 -15.71 7.21 22.82
CA CYS A 419 -16.27 7.16 21.45
C CYS A 419 -15.25 7.56 20.37
N VAL A 420 -14.21 8.33 20.72
CA VAL A 420 -13.17 8.84 19.79
C VAL A 420 -11.95 7.91 19.74
N CYS A 421 -11.91 6.85 20.55
CA CYS A 421 -10.79 5.91 20.55
C CYS A 421 -10.72 5.05 19.28
N GLY A 422 -11.84 4.86 18.56
CA GLY A 422 -11.92 4.11 17.31
C GLY A 422 -10.92 4.60 16.24
N PRO A 423 -10.99 5.86 15.80
CA PRO A 423 -10.02 6.43 14.85
C PRO A 423 -8.57 6.43 15.32
N TYR A 424 -8.31 6.53 16.62
CA TYR A 424 -6.94 6.42 17.13
C TYR A 424 -6.48 4.96 17.26
N ASN A 425 -7.40 3.99 17.20
CA ASN A 425 -7.16 2.58 17.51
C ASN A 425 -6.49 2.39 18.89
N ALA A 426 -6.91 3.20 19.88
CA ALA A 426 -6.31 3.29 21.20
C ALA A 426 -7.19 2.61 22.27
N ASP A 427 -6.55 1.99 23.27
CA ASP A 427 -7.21 1.08 24.23
C ASP A 427 -6.83 1.32 25.71
N PHE A 428 -6.15 2.44 26.02
CA PHE A 428 -5.83 2.90 27.38
C PHE A 428 -4.96 1.95 28.23
N ASP A 429 -4.09 1.16 27.60
CA ASP A 429 -3.20 0.18 28.23
C ASP A 429 -1.91 0.76 28.85
N GLY A 430 -1.67 2.06 28.65
CA GLY A 430 -0.37 2.72 28.87
C GLY A 430 0.07 3.60 27.69
N ASP A 431 -0.64 3.48 26.57
CA ASP A 431 -0.52 4.28 25.36
C ASP A 431 -0.31 5.80 25.60
N GLU A 432 0.59 6.40 24.81
CA GLU A 432 0.91 7.83 24.84
C GLU A 432 0.54 8.53 23.53
N MET A 433 -0.08 9.70 23.62
CA MET A 433 -0.46 10.51 22.45
C MET A 433 0.21 11.87 22.46
N ASN A 434 0.36 12.45 21.27
CA ASN A 434 1.01 13.74 21.07
C ASN A 434 -0.04 14.83 20.85
N LEU A 435 0.12 15.96 21.54
CA LEU A 435 -0.66 17.18 21.39
C LEU A 435 0.22 18.27 20.77
N HIS A 436 -0.31 19.02 19.81
CA HIS A 436 0.36 20.16 19.15
C HIS A 436 -0.56 21.38 19.17
N VAL A 437 -0.03 22.56 19.50
CA VAL A 437 -0.81 23.81 19.57
C VAL A 437 -0.54 24.67 18.33
N PRO A 438 -1.50 24.85 17.40
CA PRO A 438 -1.33 25.71 16.24
C PRO A 438 -1.09 27.18 16.66
N GLN A 439 -0.01 27.77 16.16
CA GLN A 439 0.48 29.09 16.62
C GLN A 439 -0.08 30.28 15.82
N THR A 440 -0.72 30.05 14.66
CA THR A 440 -1.33 31.09 13.82
C THR A 440 -2.84 30.93 13.73
N GLU A 441 -3.58 32.03 13.60
CA GLU A 441 -5.05 32.00 13.49
C GLU A 441 -5.53 31.27 12.23
N GLU A 442 -4.80 31.38 11.11
CA GLU A 442 -5.09 30.64 9.88
C GLU A 442 -5.03 29.12 10.10
N ALA A 443 -4.01 28.64 10.80
CA ALA A 443 -3.84 27.22 11.12
C ALA A 443 -4.85 26.74 12.18
N ARG A 444 -5.26 27.59 13.13
CA ARG A 444 -6.36 27.29 14.08
C ARG A 444 -7.69 27.13 13.33
N ALA A 445 -8.00 28.05 12.42
CA ALA A 445 -9.22 28.00 11.62
C ALA A 445 -9.28 26.77 10.70
N GLU A 446 -8.16 26.38 10.07
CA GLU A 446 -8.06 25.13 9.31
C GLU A 446 -8.23 23.89 10.19
N ALA A 447 -7.53 23.84 11.33
CA ALA A 447 -7.58 22.71 12.24
C ALA A 447 -9.01 22.44 12.72
N ILE A 448 -9.75 23.46 13.19
CA ILE A 448 -11.09 23.23 13.72
C ILE A 448 -12.12 22.90 12.64
N ASN A 449 -12.07 23.56 11.47
CA ASN A 449 -13.07 23.38 10.42
C ASN A 449 -12.83 22.12 9.57
N LEU A 450 -11.57 21.79 9.23
CA LEU A 450 -11.24 20.66 8.33
C LEU A 450 -10.78 19.40 9.07
N MET A 451 -10.13 19.56 10.23
CA MET A 451 -9.62 18.45 11.05
C MET A 451 -10.43 18.24 12.34
N GLY A 452 -11.43 19.07 12.63
CA GLY A 452 -12.29 18.94 13.79
C GLY A 452 -13.12 17.66 13.77
N ILE A 453 -13.30 17.04 14.94
CA ILE A 453 -14.03 15.77 15.12
C ILE A 453 -15.44 15.83 14.53
N LYS A 454 -16.15 16.95 14.73
CA LYS A 454 -17.50 17.19 14.22
C LYS A 454 -17.64 16.91 12.72
N HIS A 455 -16.64 17.29 11.93
CA HIS A 455 -16.62 17.13 10.47
C HIS A 455 -15.98 15.81 10.01
N ASN A 456 -15.41 15.04 10.94
CA ASN A 456 -14.62 13.83 10.66
C ASN A 456 -15.18 12.58 11.39
N LEU A 457 -16.49 12.56 11.69
CA LEU A 457 -17.18 11.43 12.33
C LEU A 457 -17.23 10.15 11.46
N ALA A 458 -17.21 10.32 10.13
CA ALA A 458 -17.24 9.23 9.14
C ALA A 458 -15.89 9.07 8.43
N THR A 459 -15.54 7.84 8.05
CA THR A 459 -14.29 7.57 7.32
C THR A 459 -14.43 7.83 5.82
N PRO A 460 -13.46 8.47 5.16
CA PRO A 460 -13.47 8.65 3.71
C PRO A 460 -13.25 7.35 2.92
N LYS A 461 -12.88 6.24 3.59
CA LYS A 461 -12.73 4.91 2.96
C LYS A 461 -14.02 4.42 2.32
N ASN A 462 -15.16 4.67 2.97
CA ASN A 462 -16.46 4.12 2.58
C ASN A 462 -17.69 4.93 3.07
N GLY A 463 -17.48 6.01 3.83
CA GLY A 463 -18.56 6.85 4.37
C GLY A 463 -19.33 6.24 5.55
N GLU A 464 -18.79 5.22 6.23
CA GLU A 464 -19.37 4.69 7.49
C GLU A 464 -18.93 5.53 8.71
N PRO A 465 -19.75 5.62 9.77
CA PRO A 465 -19.35 6.23 11.03
C PRO A 465 -18.24 5.42 11.72
N VAL A 466 -17.19 6.10 12.18
CA VAL A 466 -16.07 5.51 12.94
C VAL A 466 -16.02 6.04 14.37
N ILE A 467 -16.46 7.28 14.59
CA ILE A 467 -16.70 7.83 15.93
C ILE A 467 -18.15 7.50 16.30
N ALA A 468 -18.31 6.57 17.24
CA ALA A 468 -19.61 6.00 17.63
C ALA A 468 -19.52 5.39 19.04
N ALA A 469 -20.63 4.81 19.54
CA ALA A 469 -20.63 4.15 20.84
C ALA A 469 -19.65 2.96 20.87
N THR A 470 -18.85 2.85 21.93
CA THR A 470 -17.88 1.77 22.14
C THR A 470 -18.38 0.74 23.16
N GLN A 471 -17.59 -0.32 23.39
CA GLN A 471 -17.80 -1.49 24.24
C GLN A 471 -18.92 -1.33 25.31
N ASP A 472 -18.65 -0.63 26.41
CA ASP A 472 -19.59 -0.55 27.54
C ASP A 472 -20.84 0.29 27.24
N PHE A 473 -20.72 1.30 26.37
CA PHE A 473 -21.87 2.09 25.93
C PHE A 473 -22.86 1.25 25.09
N ILE A 474 -22.35 0.35 24.23
CA ILE A 474 -23.17 -0.61 23.49
C ILE A 474 -23.84 -1.60 24.46
N THR A 475 -23.10 -2.17 25.43
CA THR A 475 -23.65 -3.10 26.43
C THR A 475 -24.78 -2.45 27.23
N ALA A 476 -24.54 -1.23 27.75
CA ALA A 476 -25.53 -0.47 28.50
C ALA A 476 -26.76 -0.11 27.65
N ALA A 477 -26.56 0.31 26.40
CA ALA A 477 -27.66 0.64 25.49
C ALA A 477 -28.53 -0.59 25.15
N TYR A 478 -27.91 -1.76 24.96
CA TYR A 478 -28.59 -3.03 24.69
C TYR A 478 -29.39 -3.56 25.89
N LEU A 479 -28.87 -3.35 27.11
CA LEU A 479 -29.58 -3.68 28.35
C LEU A 479 -30.77 -2.72 28.59
N LEU A 480 -30.57 -1.42 28.37
CA LEU A 480 -31.61 -0.40 28.56
C LEU A 480 -32.76 -0.52 27.53
N SER A 481 -32.46 -0.85 26.29
CA SER A 481 -33.46 -0.99 25.21
C SER A 481 -34.28 -2.29 25.27
N GLY A 482 -34.07 -3.14 26.27
CA GLY A 482 -34.82 -4.39 26.47
C GLY A 482 -36.33 -4.16 26.69
N LYS A 483 -37.15 -5.03 26.09
CA LYS A 483 -38.62 -5.08 26.28
C LYS A 483 -39.06 -5.29 27.74
N ASP A 484 -38.15 -5.85 28.54
CA ASP A 484 -38.28 -6.17 29.96
C ASP A 484 -37.98 -4.98 30.90
N ARG A 485 -37.53 -3.84 30.39
CA ARG A 485 -37.13 -2.67 31.22
C ARG A 485 -38.21 -1.61 31.29
N PHE A 486 -38.79 -1.49 32.48
CA PHE A 486 -39.77 -0.48 32.87
C PHE A 486 -39.22 0.41 33.99
N PHE A 487 -39.56 1.68 33.95
CA PHE A 487 -39.14 2.71 34.91
C PHE A 487 -40.36 3.47 35.42
N ASP A 488 -40.37 3.76 36.72
CA ASP A 488 -41.32 4.70 37.30
C ASP A 488 -40.95 6.15 36.93
N ARG A 489 -41.84 7.11 37.20
CA ARG A 489 -41.59 8.52 36.87
C ARG A 489 -40.31 9.05 37.52
N LYS A 490 -40.01 8.69 38.78
CA LYS A 490 -38.82 9.16 39.50
C LYS A 490 -37.55 8.65 38.83
N THR A 491 -37.44 7.34 38.60
CA THR A 491 -36.27 6.76 37.94
C THR A 491 -36.12 7.26 36.50
N PHE A 492 -37.21 7.34 35.74
CA PHE A 492 -37.17 7.86 34.36
C PHE A 492 -36.66 9.30 34.29
N THR A 493 -37.17 10.20 35.15
CA THR A 493 -36.67 11.59 35.21
C THR A 493 -35.22 11.68 35.66
N TYR A 494 -34.78 10.83 36.60
CA TYR A 494 -33.40 10.76 37.07
C TYR A 494 -32.44 10.30 35.96
N LEU A 495 -32.82 9.30 35.16
CA LEU A 495 -32.08 8.89 33.96
C LEU A 495 -32.00 10.01 32.91
N CYS A 496 -33.08 10.77 32.72
CA CYS A 496 -33.08 11.93 31.83
C CYS A 496 -32.15 13.06 32.34
N MET A 497 -32.01 13.24 33.66
CA MET A 497 -31.02 14.16 34.24
C MET A 497 -29.58 13.67 34.04
N HIS A 498 -29.32 12.35 34.13
CA HIS A 498 -28.00 11.77 33.86
C HIS A 498 -27.49 12.01 32.43
N MET A 499 -28.36 12.23 31.43
CA MET A 499 -27.94 12.55 30.07
C MET A 499 -27.79 14.06 29.78
N MET A 500 -28.51 14.95 30.49
CA MET A 500 -28.57 16.40 30.19
C MET A 500 -27.79 17.30 31.16
N ASP A 501 -27.26 16.78 32.26
CA ASP A 501 -26.60 17.55 33.34
C ASP A 501 -27.44 18.76 33.85
N GLY A 502 -28.78 18.65 33.78
CA GLY A 502 -29.73 19.67 34.25
C GLY A 502 -29.84 20.94 33.40
N LYS A 503 -29.17 21.05 32.24
CA LYS A 503 -29.14 22.27 31.42
C LYS A 503 -30.27 22.40 30.40
N THR A 504 -30.81 21.27 29.94
CA THR A 504 -31.79 21.21 28.85
C THR A 504 -33.21 21.03 29.41
N HIS A 505 -34.18 21.79 28.89
CA HIS A 505 -35.60 21.55 29.18
C HIS A 505 -36.05 20.19 28.60
N LEU A 506 -37.02 19.53 29.25
CA LEU A 506 -37.48 18.18 28.90
C LEU A 506 -39.01 18.11 28.78
N ASP A 507 -39.50 17.73 27.61
CA ASP A 507 -40.90 17.35 27.39
C ASP A 507 -41.06 15.83 27.68
N LEU A 508 -41.47 15.47 28.90
CA LEU A 508 -41.66 14.05 29.24
C LEU A 508 -42.76 13.40 28.37
N PRO A 509 -42.54 12.22 27.79
CA PRO A 509 -43.54 11.53 26.98
C PRO A 509 -44.61 10.90 27.88
N PRO A 510 -45.81 10.58 27.35
CA PRO A 510 -46.79 9.79 28.09
C PRO A 510 -46.20 8.41 28.47
N PRO A 511 -46.55 7.85 29.64
CA PRO A 511 -46.08 6.52 30.03
C PRO A 511 -46.64 5.45 29.09
N ALA A 512 -45.84 4.44 28.78
CA ALA A 512 -46.24 3.33 27.91
C ALA A 512 -47.31 2.43 28.55
N ILE A 513 -47.30 2.31 29.88
CA ILE A 513 -48.34 1.66 30.68
C ILE A 513 -48.94 2.74 31.58
N ILE A 514 -50.26 2.95 31.53
CA ILE A 514 -50.95 3.97 32.33
C ILE A 514 -51.46 3.39 33.66
N ALA A 515 -52.08 2.20 33.61
CA ALA A 515 -52.59 1.44 34.74
C ALA A 515 -52.04 0.00 34.71
N PRO A 516 -51.78 -0.65 35.86
CA PRO A 516 -52.08 -0.19 37.23
C PRO A 516 -51.13 0.88 37.77
N GLN A 517 -49.95 1.04 37.18
CA GLN A 517 -48.98 2.10 37.51
C GLN A 517 -48.46 2.75 36.23
N SER A 518 -48.23 4.07 36.27
CA SER A 518 -47.57 4.80 35.18
C SER A 518 -46.11 4.38 35.05
N LEU A 519 -45.80 3.61 34.00
CA LEU A 519 -44.46 3.10 33.72
C LEU A 519 -44.00 3.47 32.30
N TRP A 520 -42.74 3.88 32.20
CA TRP A 520 -42.05 4.19 30.94
C TRP A 520 -41.15 3.02 30.54
N THR A 521 -41.06 2.74 29.25
CA THR A 521 -40.11 1.73 28.75
C THR A 521 -38.71 2.34 28.55
N GLY A 522 -37.68 1.51 28.61
CA GLY A 522 -36.33 1.94 28.24
C GLY A 522 -36.17 2.41 26.80
N LYS A 523 -37.07 2.02 25.88
CA LYS A 523 -37.13 2.55 24.50
C LYS A 523 -37.49 4.05 24.46
N GLN A 524 -38.39 4.51 25.33
CA GLN A 524 -38.77 5.92 25.41
C GLN A 524 -37.62 6.83 25.87
N LEU A 525 -36.66 6.30 26.63
CA LEU A 525 -35.45 7.03 27.05
C LEU A 525 -34.55 7.37 25.85
N PHE A 526 -34.44 6.47 24.86
CA PHE A 526 -33.72 6.76 23.61
C PHE A 526 -34.45 7.78 22.73
N GLY A 527 -35.78 7.85 22.85
CA GLY A 527 -36.55 8.94 22.24
C GLY A 527 -36.15 10.32 22.80
N MET A 528 -36.10 10.43 24.14
CA MET A 528 -35.63 11.63 24.84
C MET A 528 -34.16 11.99 24.55
N LEU A 529 -33.31 10.98 24.30
CA LEU A 529 -31.91 11.17 23.91
C LEU A 529 -31.78 11.85 22.54
N MET A 530 -32.55 11.38 21.55
CA MET A 530 -32.60 11.96 20.21
C MET A 530 -33.29 13.33 20.22
N ARG A 531 -34.47 13.43 20.84
CA ARG A 531 -35.30 14.63 20.87
C ARG A 531 -35.82 14.91 22.29
N PRO A 532 -35.14 15.77 23.07
CA PRO A 532 -35.49 16.01 24.48
C PRO A 532 -36.70 16.93 24.70
N ASN A 533 -36.97 17.82 23.74
CA ASN A 533 -38.05 18.80 23.77
C ASN A 533 -38.61 19.04 22.37
N LYS A 534 -39.76 19.72 22.29
CA LYS A 534 -40.41 20.04 21.01
C LYS A 534 -39.59 20.97 20.14
N ASP A 535 -38.80 21.86 20.74
CA ASP A 535 -37.93 22.84 20.06
C ASP A 535 -36.80 22.15 19.27
N SER A 536 -36.34 20.98 19.71
CA SER A 536 -35.33 20.21 18.99
C SER A 536 -35.87 19.78 17.61
N PRO A 537 -35.15 20.10 16.51
CA PRO A 537 -35.60 19.81 15.15
C PRO A 537 -35.46 18.33 14.76
N VAL A 538 -34.73 17.55 15.57
CA VAL A 538 -34.32 16.17 15.26
C VAL A 538 -35.53 15.22 15.22
N LYS A 539 -35.89 14.79 14.01
CA LYS A 539 -36.98 13.85 13.71
C LYS A 539 -36.47 12.67 12.89
N VAL A 540 -35.76 11.75 13.56
CA VAL A 540 -35.17 10.56 12.94
C VAL A 540 -36.25 9.60 12.47
N ASN A 541 -36.12 9.12 11.24
CA ASN A 541 -36.90 8.01 10.69
C ASN A 541 -35.91 6.99 10.11
N LEU A 542 -35.95 5.75 10.62
CA LEU A 542 -34.97 4.71 10.32
C LEU A 542 -35.61 3.33 10.52
N ASP A 543 -35.31 2.41 9.59
CA ASP A 543 -35.50 0.97 9.76
C ASP A 543 -34.14 0.30 9.64
N ALA A 544 -33.71 -0.44 10.66
CA ALA A 544 -32.37 -1.00 10.73
C ALA A 544 -32.36 -2.44 11.26
N LYS A 545 -31.51 -3.27 10.65
CA LYS A 545 -31.29 -4.65 11.07
C LYS A 545 -30.35 -4.70 12.29
N CYS A 546 -30.80 -5.25 13.42
CA CYS A 546 -29.91 -5.60 14.53
C CYS A 546 -29.07 -6.84 14.20
N LYS A 547 -27.92 -6.98 14.86
CA LYS A 547 -26.92 -8.05 14.67
C LYS A 547 -27.51 -9.46 14.75
N THR A 548 -28.49 -9.67 15.63
CA THR A 548 -29.10 -10.99 15.92
C THR A 548 -30.22 -11.38 14.96
N TYR A 549 -30.64 -10.51 14.03
CA TYR A 549 -31.81 -10.75 13.18
C TYR A 549 -31.58 -11.80 12.09
N LYS A 550 -32.49 -12.78 12.07
CA LYS A 550 -32.60 -13.83 11.05
C LYS A 550 -33.94 -13.65 10.33
N ALA A 551 -33.90 -13.39 9.03
CA ALA A 551 -35.12 -13.27 8.23
C ALA A 551 -35.85 -14.62 8.19
N ARG A 552 -37.18 -14.59 8.35
CA ARG A 552 -38.05 -15.77 8.30
C ARG A 552 -39.07 -15.58 7.16
N PRO A 553 -39.20 -16.52 6.21
CA PRO A 553 -40.19 -16.41 5.14
C PRO A 553 -41.61 -16.22 5.68
N GLY A 554 -42.37 -15.27 5.11
CA GLY A 554 -43.74 -14.98 5.51
C GLY A 554 -43.93 -14.11 6.77
N GLN A 555 -42.87 -13.79 7.52
CA GLN A 555 -42.94 -12.93 8.71
C GLN A 555 -42.40 -11.53 8.39
N CYS A 556 -43.09 -10.47 8.85
CA CYS A 556 -42.59 -9.10 8.73
C CYS A 556 -41.41 -8.85 9.71
N PRO A 557 -40.38 -8.07 9.33
CA PRO A 557 -39.18 -7.88 10.15
C PRO A 557 -39.46 -7.36 11.58
N ASP A 558 -40.38 -6.40 11.69
CA ASP A 558 -40.77 -5.73 12.93
C ASP A 558 -41.33 -6.68 14.00
N MET A 559 -41.85 -7.84 13.59
CA MET A 559 -42.45 -8.87 14.47
C MET A 559 -41.44 -9.96 14.89
N ASP A 560 -40.13 -9.71 14.79
CA ASP A 560 -39.11 -10.66 15.25
C ASP A 560 -39.21 -10.95 16.77
N PRO A 561 -39.29 -12.23 17.20
CA PRO A 561 -39.40 -12.58 18.62
C PRO A 561 -38.24 -12.10 19.49
N ASN A 562 -37.03 -11.95 18.93
CA ASN A 562 -35.85 -11.51 19.67
C ASN A 562 -35.71 -9.98 19.77
N ASP A 563 -36.61 -9.22 19.14
CA ASP A 563 -36.52 -7.76 19.01
C ASP A 563 -35.31 -7.32 18.17
N GLY A 564 -35.00 -8.07 17.11
CA GLY A 564 -33.86 -7.86 16.22
C GLY A 564 -34.06 -6.84 15.08
N TRP A 565 -35.18 -6.11 15.04
CA TRP A 565 -35.43 -5.10 14.00
C TRP A 565 -35.76 -3.76 14.64
N LEU A 566 -34.91 -2.76 14.40
CA LEU A 566 -35.06 -1.41 14.95
C LEU A 566 -35.91 -0.55 14.02
N VAL A 567 -37.01 -0.02 14.56
CA VAL A 567 -37.89 0.93 13.86
C VAL A 567 -37.95 2.21 14.68
N VAL A 568 -37.47 3.31 14.10
CA VAL A 568 -37.57 4.66 14.65
C VAL A 568 -38.47 5.51 13.76
N ARG A 569 -39.43 6.21 14.36
CA ARG A 569 -40.34 7.13 13.65
C ARG A 569 -40.42 8.46 14.40
N ASN A 570 -40.13 9.58 13.72
CA ASN A 570 -40.11 10.92 14.31
C ASN A 570 -39.29 11.05 15.63
N SER A 571 -38.17 10.34 15.73
CA SER A 571 -37.35 10.18 16.94
C SER A 571 -37.99 9.38 18.08
N GLU A 572 -39.04 8.60 17.84
CA GLU A 572 -39.63 7.64 18.78
C GLU A 572 -39.24 6.20 18.38
N VAL A 573 -38.82 5.38 19.35
CA VAL A 573 -38.36 4.00 19.12
C VAL A 573 -39.54 3.03 19.31
N MET A 574 -40.00 2.42 18.22
CA MET A 574 -41.20 1.57 18.19
C MET A 574 -40.88 0.12 18.59
N CYS A 575 -39.90 -0.49 17.92
CA CYS A 575 -39.39 -1.83 18.22
C CYS A 575 -37.88 -1.90 18.01
N GLY A 576 -37.25 -2.98 18.45
CA GLY A 576 -35.81 -3.23 18.31
C GLY A 576 -34.97 -2.90 19.55
N ARG A 577 -33.75 -3.43 19.56
CA ARG A 577 -32.71 -3.12 20.57
C ARG A 577 -31.62 -2.23 19.98
N MET A 578 -31.01 -1.42 20.84
CA MET A 578 -29.82 -0.65 20.53
C MET A 578 -28.59 -1.56 20.70
N ASP A 579 -27.86 -1.78 19.61
CA ASP A 579 -26.73 -2.69 19.49
C ASP A 579 -25.63 -2.09 18.60
N LYS A 580 -24.52 -2.81 18.38
CA LYS A 580 -23.42 -2.29 17.56
C LYS A 580 -23.85 -1.84 16.16
N SER A 581 -24.81 -2.53 15.51
CA SER A 581 -25.31 -2.14 14.18
C SER A 581 -26.07 -0.81 14.16
N THR A 582 -26.65 -0.40 15.29
CA THR A 582 -27.63 0.70 15.36
C THR A 582 -27.12 1.93 16.12
N VAL A 583 -26.18 1.76 17.06
CA VAL A 583 -25.51 2.87 17.77
C VAL A 583 -23.98 2.84 17.70
N GLY A 584 -23.39 1.76 17.17
CA GLY A 584 -21.94 1.60 17.03
C GLY A 584 -21.40 2.01 15.66
N ASP A 585 -20.14 1.62 15.43
CA ASP A 585 -19.33 1.88 14.24
C ASP A 585 -19.60 0.88 13.09
N GLY A 586 -19.27 1.30 11.86
CA GLY A 586 -19.23 0.40 10.70
C GLY A 586 -20.58 0.07 10.04
N LYS A 587 -21.64 0.82 10.34
CA LYS A 587 -22.92 0.76 9.62
C LYS A 587 -23.52 2.13 9.35
N LYS A 588 -24.00 2.32 8.11
CA LYS A 588 -24.71 3.55 7.68
C LYS A 588 -26.13 3.63 8.24
N ASP A 589 -26.71 2.50 8.65
CA ASP A 589 -28.02 2.44 9.31
C ASP A 589 -27.95 2.75 10.82
N SER A 590 -26.85 3.38 11.26
CA SER A 590 -26.66 3.84 12.65
C SER A 590 -27.44 5.14 12.88
N ILE A 591 -28.08 5.27 14.05
CA ILE A 591 -28.87 6.46 14.44
C ILE A 591 -28.01 7.73 14.34
N PHE A 592 -26.75 7.67 14.79
CA PHE A 592 -25.83 8.82 14.74
C PHE A 592 -25.49 9.23 13.30
N TYR A 593 -25.43 8.28 12.37
CA TYR A 593 -25.21 8.57 10.95
C TYR A 593 -26.44 9.23 10.30
N VAL A 594 -27.65 8.79 10.64
CA VAL A 594 -28.89 9.44 10.18
C VAL A 594 -28.98 10.87 10.71
N ILE A 595 -28.66 11.09 11.99
CA ILE A 595 -28.62 12.44 12.58
C ILE A 595 -27.59 13.32 11.85
N LEU A 596 -26.37 12.83 11.66
CA LEU A 596 -25.30 13.52 10.95
C LEU A 596 -25.71 13.92 9.52
N ARG A 597 -26.32 12.99 8.78
CA ARG A 597 -26.73 13.19 7.37
C ARG A 597 -27.89 14.17 7.20
N ASP A 598 -28.88 14.11 8.10
CA ASP A 598 -30.16 14.80 7.92
C ASP A 598 -30.29 16.08 8.76
N PHE A 599 -29.65 16.16 9.93
CA PHE A 599 -29.73 17.29 10.87
C PHE A 599 -28.37 17.96 11.13
N GLY A 600 -27.26 17.35 10.72
CA GLY A 600 -25.92 17.93 10.79
C GLY A 600 -25.06 17.42 11.97
N PRO A 601 -23.78 17.83 12.01
CA PRO A 601 -22.79 17.24 12.91
C PRO A 601 -22.98 17.62 14.39
N ASP A 602 -23.42 18.84 14.70
CA ASP A 602 -23.58 19.30 16.09
C ASP A 602 -24.66 18.54 16.87
N GLU A 603 -25.77 18.20 16.21
CA GLU A 603 -26.82 17.35 16.81
C GLU A 603 -26.33 15.91 16.99
N ALA A 604 -25.54 15.36 16.06
CA ALA A 604 -24.94 14.03 16.18
C ALA A 604 -23.94 13.95 17.34
N VAL A 605 -23.07 14.97 17.47
CA VAL A 605 -22.13 15.15 18.59
C VAL A 605 -22.88 15.24 19.92
N THR A 606 -23.96 16.03 19.95
CA THR A 606 -24.77 16.22 21.17
C THR A 606 -25.49 14.93 21.57
N ALA A 607 -26.03 14.18 20.62
CA ALA A 607 -26.65 12.88 20.86
C ALA A 607 -25.64 11.84 21.38
N MET A 608 -24.42 11.80 20.83
CA MET A 608 -23.35 10.92 21.33
C MET A 608 -22.90 11.29 22.74
N ASN A 609 -22.74 12.58 23.03
CA ASN A 609 -22.40 13.07 24.38
C ASN A 609 -23.47 12.70 25.43
N ARG A 610 -24.76 12.76 25.06
CA ARG A 610 -25.89 12.29 25.89
C ARG A 610 -25.81 10.79 26.15
N LEU A 611 -25.51 9.98 25.12
CA LEU A 611 -25.38 8.52 25.25
C LEU A 611 -24.22 8.13 26.18
N ALA A 612 -23.04 8.69 25.99
CA ALA A 612 -21.85 8.36 26.79
C ALA A 612 -22.12 8.60 28.29
N LYS A 613 -22.66 9.77 28.65
CA LYS A 613 -23.01 10.13 30.03
C LYS A 613 -24.10 9.24 30.62
N LEU A 614 -25.15 8.93 29.85
CA LEU A 614 -26.22 8.04 30.27
C LEU A 614 -25.67 6.64 30.56
N CYS A 615 -24.98 6.04 29.59
CA CYS A 615 -24.48 4.67 29.68
C CYS A 615 -23.45 4.51 30.78
N ALA A 616 -22.48 5.42 30.91
CA ALA A 616 -21.47 5.36 31.96
C ALA A 616 -22.10 5.35 33.36
N ARG A 617 -22.96 6.33 33.66
CA ARG A 617 -23.61 6.47 34.97
C ARG A 617 -24.57 5.30 35.26
N GLN A 618 -25.33 4.88 34.25
CA GLN A 618 -26.36 3.86 34.43
C GLN A 618 -25.80 2.42 34.49
N LEU A 619 -24.69 2.12 33.82
CA LEU A 619 -24.05 0.80 33.93
C LEU A 619 -23.46 0.60 35.34
N THR A 620 -22.86 1.65 35.92
CA THR A 620 -22.41 1.66 37.33
C THR A 620 -23.57 1.42 38.30
N ASN A 621 -24.71 2.09 38.11
CA ASN A 621 -25.89 1.92 38.98
C ASN A 621 -26.57 0.54 38.79
N HIS A 622 -26.55 -0.02 37.57
CA HIS A 622 -27.18 -1.31 37.30
C HIS A 622 -26.36 -2.48 37.85
N GLY A 623 -25.03 -2.41 37.71
CA GLY A 623 -24.12 -3.54 37.93
C GLY A 623 -24.17 -4.51 36.75
N PHE A 624 -23.03 -4.68 36.07
CA PHE A 624 -22.81 -5.71 35.06
C PHE A 624 -21.44 -6.33 35.32
N SER A 625 -21.39 -7.65 35.47
CA SER A 625 -20.18 -8.39 35.84
C SER A 625 -20.15 -9.73 35.11
N ILE A 626 -18.95 -10.25 34.92
CA ILE A 626 -18.69 -11.61 34.42
C ILE A 626 -18.10 -12.44 35.57
N GLY A 627 -18.63 -13.63 35.79
CA GLY A 627 -18.15 -14.58 36.79
C GLY A 627 -17.74 -15.93 36.19
N ILE A 628 -17.13 -16.79 37.01
CA ILE A 628 -16.78 -18.15 36.58
C ILE A 628 -18.03 -19.01 36.25
N GLY A 629 -19.18 -18.71 36.87
CA GLY A 629 -20.46 -19.36 36.58
C GLY A 629 -21.01 -19.07 35.18
N ASP A 630 -20.64 -17.95 34.58
CA ASP A 630 -21.08 -17.54 33.23
C ASP A 630 -20.46 -18.39 32.11
N VAL A 631 -19.31 -19.02 32.41
CA VAL A 631 -18.57 -19.92 31.52
C VAL A 631 -18.65 -21.39 31.94
N PHE A 632 -19.45 -21.71 32.97
CA PHE A 632 -19.67 -23.07 33.44
C PHE A 632 -20.52 -23.87 32.42
N PRO A 633 -20.02 -24.99 31.87
CA PRO A 633 -20.78 -25.79 30.92
C PRO A 633 -21.87 -26.62 31.63
N PRO A 634 -23.15 -26.52 31.23
CA PRO A 634 -24.20 -27.41 31.72
C PRO A 634 -23.93 -28.88 31.38
N GLU A 635 -24.45 -29.81 32.18
CA GLU A 635 -24.20 -31.24 31.97
C GLU A 635 -24.68 -31.74 30.59
N SER A 636 -25.82 -31.24 30.10
CA SER A 636 -26.32 -31.52 28.75
C SER A 636 -25.32 -31.13 27.65
N LEU A 637 -24.64 -29.99 27.80
CA LEU A 637 -23.59 -29.53 26.88
C LEU A 637 -22.35 -30.41 26.96
N ILE A 638 -21.99 -30.93 28.14
CA ILE A 638 -20.88 -31.87 28.30
C ILE A 638 -21.19 -33.18 27.58
N GLN A 639 -22.38 -33.77 27.82
CA GLN A 639 -22.81 -35.01 27.18
C GLN A 639 -22.88 -34.87 25.65
N GLU A 640 -23.46 -33.78 25.15
CA GLU A 640 -23.55 -33.52 23.70
C GLU A 640 -22.18 -33.25 23.06
N LYS A 641 -21.28 -32.53 23.74
CA LYS A 641 -19.89 -32.32 23.30
C LYS A 641 -19.16 -33.66 23.15
N GLU A 642 -19.28 -34.55 24.13
CA GLU A 642 -18.67 -35.89 24.08
C GLU A 642 -19.23 -36.73 22.93
N ARG A 643 -20.56 -36.70 22.72
CA ARG A 643 -21.24 -37.38 21.60
C ARG A 643 -20.74 -36.89 20.24
N LEU A 644 -20.68 -35.57 20.03
CA LEU A 644 -20.22 -34.95 18.77
C LEU A 644 -18.74 -35.22 18.51
N ALA A 645 -17.88 -35.12 19.54
CA ALA A 645 -16.46 -35.39 19.42
C ALA A 645 -16.18 -36.87 19.08
N ALA A 646 -16.86 -37.80 19.76
CA ALA A 646 -16.71 -39.24 19.50
C ALA A 646 -17.19 -39.63 18.10
N ALA A 647 -18.32 -39.08 17.64
CA ALA A 647 -18.82 -39.32 16.28
C ALA A 647 -17.84 -38.81 15.21
N ALA A 648 -17.27 -37.63 15.40
CA ALA A 648 -16.31 -37.05 14.46
C ALA A 648 -14.95 -37.77 14.47
N TYR A 649 -14.49 -38.25 15.63
CA TYR A 649 -13.28 -39.08 15.72
C TYR A 649 -13.47 -40.38 14.96
N LYS A 650 -14.61 -41.06 15.14
CA LYS A 650 -14.94 -42.27 14.36
C LYS A 650 -14.92 -42.00 12.84
N GLN A 651 -15.60 -40.96 12.38
CA GLN A 651 -15.57 -40.58 10.95
C GLN A 651 -14.15 -40.27 10.43
N CYS A 652 -13.31 -39.66 11.26
CA CYS A 652 -11.91 -39.42 10.93
C CYS A 652 -11.09 -40.73 10.85
N ASP A 653 -11.32 -41.66 11.77
CA ASP A 653 -10.63 -42.96 11.78
C ASP A 653 -11.08 -43.83 10.59
N ASP A 654 -12.38 -43.87 10.27
CA ASP A 654 -12.93 -44.53 9.07
C ASP A 654 -12.26 -44.00 7.77
N LEU A 655 -12.05 -42.68 7.67
CA LEU A 655 -11.32 -42.03 6.56
C LEU A 655 -9.83 -42.39 6.54
N ILE A 656 -9.18 -42.47 7.70
CA ILE A 656 -7.77 -42.87 7.83
C ILE A 656 -7.59 -44.35 7.45
N GLU A 657 -8.53 -45.23 7.78
CA GLU A 657 -8.52 -46.64 7.33
C GLU A 657 -8.73 -46.75 5.83
N THR A 658 -9.68 -46.00 5.26
CA THR A 658 -9.92 -45.94 3.81
C THR A 658 -8.70 -45.42 3.05
N PHE A 659 -7.99 -44.44 3.63
CA PHE A 659 -6.70 -43.94 3.13
C PHE A 659 -5.59 -45.00 3.19
N LYS A 660 -5.43 -45.70 4.33
CA LYS A 660 -4.46 -46.81 4.48
C LYS A 660 -4.72 -47.97 3.52
N ALA A 661 -5.99 -48.23 3.20
CA ALA A 661 -6.40 -49.21 2.21
C ALA A 661 -6.19 -48.74 0.75
N GLY A 662 -5.74 -47.50 0.53
CA GLY A 662 -5.54 -46.89 -0.80
C GLY A 662 -6.84 -46.54 -1.53
N LYS A 663 -8.01 -46.75 -0.93
CA LYS A 663 -9.34 -46.62 -1.55
C LYS A 663 -9.96 -45.23 -1.45
N LEU A 664 -9.32 -44.28 -0.77
CA LEU A 664 -9.87 -42.93 -0.59
C LEU A 664 -9.99 -42.20 -1.94
N GLU A 665 -11.20 -41.75 -2.26
CA GLU A 665 -11.47 -40.93 -3.43
C GLU A 665 -10.68 -39.61 -3.39
N LYS A 666 -10.07 -39.25 -4.52
CA LYS A 666 -9.25 -38.05 -4.63
C LYS A 666 -10.14 -36.86 -4.99
N ALA A 667 -10.06 -35.78 -4.23
CA ALA A 667 -10.67 -34.51 -4.61
C ALA A 667 -9.99 -33.96 -5.89
N ALA A 668 -10.75 -33.27 -6.73
CA ALA A 668 -10.26 -32.74 -8.00
C ALA A 668 -9.05 -31.81 -7.79
N GLY A 669 -7.93 -32.10 -8.45
CA GLY A 669 -6.70 -31.32 -8.33
C GLY A 669 -5.90 -31.53 -7.03
N CYS A 670 -6.29 -32.45 -6.15
CA CYS A 670 -5.55 -32.81 -4.93
C CYS A 670 -4.93 -34.21 -5.02
N ASN A 671 -3.81 -34.42 -4.31
CA ASN A 671 -3.33 -35.77 -4.03
C ASN A 671 -4.21 -36.45 -2.94
N GLN A 672 -3.99 -37.75 -2.69
CA GLN A 672 -4.81 -38.52 -1.77
C GLN A 672 -4.64 -38.06 -0.29
N GLU A 673 -3.48 -37.50 0.06
CA GLU A 673 -3.20 -36.99 1.40
C GLU A 673 -3.86 -35.64 1.66
N GLN A 674 -3.77 -34.72 0.70
CA GLN A 674 -4.48 -33.43 0.70
C GLN A 674 -5.99 -33.66 0.75
N SER A 675 -6.49 -34.63 -0.01
CA SER A 675 -7.92 -35.02 0.03
C SER A 675 -8.33 -35.44 1.44
N LEU A 676 -7.54 -36.30 2.10
CA LEU A 676 -7.76 -36.69 3.51
C LEU A 676 -7.76 -35.47 4.44
N GLU A 677 -6.73 -34.62 4.39
CA GLU A 677 -6.60 -33.43 5.25
C GLU A 677 -7.75 -32.44 5.06
N ASN A 678 -8.25 -32.27 3.83
CA ASN A 678 -9.40 -31.43 3.51
C ASN A 678 -10.71 -32.00 4.10
N PHE A 679 -10.97 -33.30 3.92
CA PHE A 679 -12.14 -33.96 4.50
C PHE A 679 -12.12 -33.91 6.04
N MET A 680 -10.96 -34.22 6.65
CA MET A 680 -10.78 -34.15 8.11
C MET A 680 -11.00 -32.72 8.63
N SER A 681 -10.39 -31.71 8.02
CA SER A 681 -10.53 -30.31 8.43
C SER A 681 -11.97 -29.80 8.30
N GLY A 682 -12.69 -30.24 7.27
CA GLY A 682 -14.11 -29.96 7.07
C GLY A 682 -15.00 -30.59 8.15
N ILE A 683 -14.77 -31.85 8.52
CA ILE A 683 -15.50 -32.53 9.60
C ILE A 683 -15.25 -31.83 10.94
N LEU A 684 -13.99 -31.60 11.32
CA LEU A 684 -13.63 -31.01 12.61
C LEU A 684 -14.13 -29.56 12.75
N SER A 685 -14.24 -28.82 11.64
CA SER A 685 -14.84 -27.48 11.63
C SER A 685 -16.35 -27.50 11.90
N LYS A 686 -17.07 -28.49 11.36
CA LYS A 686 -18.52 -28.68 11.61
C LYS A 686 -18.81 -28.99 13.08
N VAL A 687 -17.99 -29.83 13.73
CA VAL A 687 -18.12 -30.15 15.16
C VAL A 687 -18.09 -28.88 16.02
N ARG A 688 -17.13 -27.99 15.77
CA ARG A 688 -17.01 -26.71 16.50
C ARG A 688 -18.25 -25.83 16.30
N GLN A 689 -18.79 -25.78 15.08
CA GLN A 689 -20.00 -25.00 14.79
C GLN A 689 -21.26 -25.57 15.46
N GLN A 690 -21.42 -26.91 15.47
CA GLN A 690 -22.53 -27.59 16.12
C GLN A 690 -22.48 -27.41 17.65
N ALA A 691 -21.34 -27.73 18.28
CA ALA A 691 -21.16 -27.57 19.72
C ALA A 691 -21.30 -26.10 20.17
N GLY A 692 -20.81 -25.15 19.37
CA GLY A 692 -20.97 -23.73 19.65
C GLY A 692 -22.42 -23.24 19.53
N SER A 693 -23.17 -23.72 18.54
CA SER A 693 -24.59 -23.37 18.38
C SER A 693 -25.42 -23.90 19.55
N TYR A 694 -25.23 -25.18 19.92
CA TYR A 694 -25.90 -25.82 21.05
C TYR A 694 -25.55 -25.13 22.39
N CYS A 695 -24.29 -24.70 22.56
CA CYS A 695 -23.86 -23.90 23.71
C CYS A 695 -24.63 -22.57 23.81
N VAL A 696 -24.71 -21.80 22.71
CA VAL A 696 -25.41 -20.50 22.65
C VAL A 696 -26.92 -20.63 22.88
N GLU A 697 -27.52 -21.76 22.52
CA GLU A 697 -28.94 -22.07 22.75
C GLU A 697 -29.23 -22.52 24.19
N THR A 698 -28.29 -23.20 24.84
CA THR A 698 -28.44 -23.70 26.23
C THR A 698 -28.15 -22.62 27.28
N LEU A 699 -27.28 -21.65 26.99
CA LEU A 699 -26.90 -20.60 27.94
C LEU A 699 -28.04 -19.60 28.23
N SER A 700 -28.14 -19.18 29.48
CA SER A 700 -29.13 -18.19 29.94
C SER A 700 -29.06 -16.87 29.14
N ARG A 701 -30.23 -16.29 28.83
CA ARG A 701 -30.33 -14.99 28.14
C ARG A 701 -29.59 -13.86 28.85
N ASN A 702 -29.49 -13.93 30.17
CA ASN A 702 -28.86 -12.91 31.02
C ASN A 702 -27.35 -13.14 31.22
N ASN A 703 -26.79 -14.21 30.65
CA ASN A 703 -25.37 -14.55 30.77
C ASN A 703 -24.48 -13.45 30.18
N ALA A 704 -23.54 -12.91 30.97
CA ALA A 704 -22.80 -11.70 30.60
C ALA A 704 -21.98 -11.82 29.28
N PRO A 705 -21.20 -12.89 29.03
CA PRO A 705 -20.52 -13.10 27.75
C PRO A 705 -21.49 -13.16 26.56
N LEU A 706 -22.67 -13.76 26.76
CA LEU A 706 -23.69 -13.89 25.72
C LEU A 706 -24.37 -12.55 25.42
N VAL A 707 -24.58 -11.72 26.43
CA VAL A 707 -25.06 -10.33 26.25
C VAL A 707 -24.05 -9.51 25.46
N MET A 708 -22.75 -9.59 25.79
CA MET A 708 -21.70 -8.88 25.05
C MET A 708 -21.56 -9.35 23.60
N ALA A 709 -21.63 -10.67 23.37
CA ALA A 709 -21.60 -11.24 22.02
C ALA A 709 -22.82 -10.81 21.18
N LYS A 710 -24.04 -10.84 21.75
CA LYS A 710 -25.29 -10.46 21.07
C LYS A 710 -25.42 -8.96 20.82
N SER A 711 -25.04 -8.12 21.78
CA SER A 711 -25.00 -6.65 21.60
C SER A 711 -23.88 -6.23 20.63
N GLY A 712 -22.81 -7.02 20.54
CA GLY A 712 -21.64 -6.74 19.72
C GLY A 712 -20.66 -5.76 20.36
N SER A 713 -20.70 -5.58 21.68
CA SER A 713 -19.74 -4.75 22.42
C SER A 713 -18.33 -5.34 22.40
N LYS A 714 -18.18 -6.60 22.83
CA LYS A 714 -16.89 -7.33 22.79
C LYS A 714 -17.12 -8.83 22.65
N GLY A 715 -16.24 -9.48 21.87
CA GLY A 715 -16.32 -10.91 21.60
C GLY A 715 -17.40 -11.31 20.59
N SER A 716 -17.48 -12.61 20.36
CA SER A 716 -18.42 -13.25 19.43
C SER A 716 -18.95 -14.57 20.02
N ASP A 717 -20.01 -15.10 19.42
CA ASP A 717 -20.57 -16.41 19.77
C ASP A 717 -19.51 -17.52 19.72
N LEU A 718 -18.51 -17.41 18.83
CA LEU A 718 -17.37 -18.31 18.77
C LEU A 718 -16.47 -18.21 20.00
N ASN A 719 -16.21 -17.01 20.52
CA ASN A 719 -15.40 -16.85 21.75
C ASN A 719 -16.11 -17.48 22.95
N VAL A 720 -17.43 -17.31 23.06
CA VAL A 720 -18.23 -17.95 24.11
C VAL A 720 -18.16 -19.48 23.97
N ALA A 721 -18.35 -20.01 22.76
CA ALA A 721 -18.21 -21.44 22.49
C ALA A 721 -16.82 -22.01 22.83
N GLN A 722 -15.74 -21.26 22.61
CA GLN A 722 -14.38 -21.69 22.94
C GLN A 722 -14.08 -21.69 24.45
N MET A 723 -14.66 -20.75 25.20
CA MET A 723 -14.54 -20.73 26.67
C MET A 723 -15.32 -21.86 27.34
N VAL A 724 -16.53 -22.16 26.85
CA VAL A 724 -17.46 -23.08 27.50
C VAL A 724 -17.41 -24.50 26.91
N ALA A 725 -17.55 -24.65 25.59
CA ALA A 725 -17.75 -25.94 24.92
C ALA A 725 -16.44 -26.61 24.48
N LEU A 726 -15.75 -26.07 23.47
CA LEU A 726 -14.47 -26.59 22.94
C LEU A 726 -13.72 -25.56 22.11
N VAL A 727 -12.38 -25.56 22.16
CA VAL A 727 -11.55 -24.62 21.38
C VAL A 727 -11.50 -24.98 19.88
N GLY A 728 -11.36 -26.28 19.57
CA GLY A 728 -11.39 -26.85 18.21
C GLY A 728 -10.02 -26.94 17.52
N GLN A 729 -10.05 -27.22 16.21
CA GLN A 729 -8.84 -27.40 15.39
C GLN A 729 -7.98 -26.13 15.37
N GLN A 730 -6.71 -26.28 15.73
CA GLN A 730 -5.67 -25.28 15.51
C GLN A 730 -5.15 -25.40 14.08
N ILE A 731 -5.15 -24.29 13.33
CA ILE A 731 -4.70 -24.22 11.95
C ILE A 731 -3.43 -23.36 11.95
N ILE A 732 -2.38 -23.82 11.28
CA ILE A 732 -1.08 -23.14 11.16
C ILE A 732 -0.73 -23.05 9.67
N GLY A 733 -0.43 -21.86 9.16
CA GLY A 733 -0.13 -21.65 7.73
C GLY A 733 -1.23 -22.12 6.76
N GLY A 734 -2.49 -22.18 7.21
CA GLY A 734 -3.63 -22.70 6.43
C GLY A 734 -3.82 -24.22 6.47
N ALA A 735 -2.98 -24.98 7.20
CA ALA A 735 -3.08 -26.43 7.33
C ALA A 735 -3.23 -26.89 8.79
N ARG A 736 -3.52 -28.18 9.01
CA ARG A 736 -3.39 -28.82 10.34
C ARG A 736 -1.91 -28.88 10.75
N VAL A 737 -1.63 -29.11 12.03
CA VAL A 737 -0.26 -29.01 12.58
C VAL A 737 0.69 -29.96 11.84
N ALA A 738 1.72 -29.38 11.21
CA ALA A 738 2.76 -30.10 10.49
C ALA A 738 3.66 -30.93 11.42
N ASP A 739 4.33 -31.94 10.86
CA ASP A 739 5.20 -32.83 11.63
C ASP A 739 6.54 -32.16 11.95
N GLY A 740 6.72 -31.75 13.21
CA GLY A 740 7.96 -31.17 13.73
C GLY A 740 9.05 -32.19 14.06
N PHE A 741 8.72 -33.48 14.06
CA PHE A 741 9.63 -34.61 14.23
C PHE A 741 9.45 -35.60 13.07
N GLN A 742 10.36 -36.57 12.93
CA GLN A 742 10.26 -37.63 11.93
C GLN A 742 8.89 -38.35 12.01
N ASP A 743 8.08 -38.14 10.97
CA ASP A 743 6.74 -38.70 10.76
C ASP A 743 5.72 -38.41 11.88
N ARG A 744 5.91 -37.36 12.69
CA ARG A 744 4.97 -36.98 13.77
C ARG A 744 5.12 -35.55 14.27
N THR A 745 4.05 -35.02 14.85
CA THR A 745 3.99 -33.67 15.42
C THR A 745 4.73 -33.53 16.75
N LEU A 746 4.57 -34.47 17.67
CA LEU A 746 5.18 -34.50 18.99
C LEU A 746 5.65 -35.92 19.37
N PRO A 747 6.66 -36.07 20.26
CA PRO A 747 7.16 -37.38 20.67
C PRO A 747 6.15 -38.27 21.41
N HIS A 748 5.09 -37.66 21.96
CA HIS A 748 3.99 -38.33 22.67
C HIS A 748 3.05 -39.10 21.75
N PHE A 749 3.10 -38.86 20.43
CA PHE A 749 2.30 -39.58 19.45
C PHE A 749 3.13 -40.62 18.69
N HIS A 750 2.45 -41.66 18.21
CA HIS A 750 3.06 -42.66 17.31
C HIS A 750 3.48 -42.03 15.98
N LYS A 751 4.47 -42.62 15.31
CA LYS A 751 4.83 -42.24 13.93
C LYS A 751 3.66 -42.49 12.99
N ASN A 752 3.49 -41.61 12.00
CA ASN A 752 2.39 -41.59 11.04
C ASN A 752 0.97 -41.46 11.67
N ALA A 753 0.87 -40.95 12.89
CA ALA A 753 -0.42 -40.65 13.53
C ALA A 753 -1.10 -39.43 12.87
N ARG A 754 -2.25 -39.63 12.21
CA ARG A 754 -3.05 -38.57 11.54
C ARG A 754 -4.34 -38.21 12.29
N GLN A 755 -4.66 -38.92 13.37
CA GLN A 755 -5.86 -38.72 14.18
C GLN A 755 -6.01 -37.26 14.65
N PRO A 756 -7.23 -36.74 14.87
CA PRO A 756 -7.43 -35.34 15.24
C PRO A 756 -6.56 -34.85 16.43
N PRO A 757 -6.42 -35.59 17.56
CA PRO A 757 -5.60 -35.13 18.68
C PRO A 757 -4.11 -35.02 18.38
N SER A 758 -3.56 -35.86 17.47
CA SER A 758 -2.13 -35.80 17.12
C SER A 758 -1.79 -34.64 16.20
N LYS A 759 -2.79 -34.01 15.56
CA LYS A 759 -2.63 -32.96 14.55
C LYS A 759 -3.28 -31.63 14.96
N GLY A 760 -3.40 -31.36 16.26
CA GLY A 760 -3.83 -30.06 16.80
C GLY A 760 -5.33 -29.85 16.96
N PHE A 761 -6.16 -30.90 16.99
CA PHE A 761 -7.55 -30.75 17.43
C PHE A 761 -7.62 -30.64 18.96
N VAL A 762 -8.09 -29.50 19.46
CA VAL A 762 -8.30 -29.25 20.89
C VAL A 762 -9.76 -29.52 21.24
N LYS A 763 -9.99 -30.58 22.01
CA LYS A 763 -11.33 -31.03 22.45
C LYS A 763 -11.79 -30.27 23.70
N ASN A 764 -10.84 -29.88 24.55
CA ASN A 764 -11.12 -29.16 25.78
C ASN A 764 -11.49 -27.69 25.52
N SER A 765 -12.17 -27.07 26.49
CA SER A 765 -12.45 -25.63 26.52
C SER A 765 -11.47 -24.92 27.44
N PHE A 766 -11.44 -23.58 27.40
CA PHE A 766 -10.61 -22.83 28.36
C PHE A 766 -11.09 -23.01 29.81
N TYR A 767 -12.38 -23.28 30.04
CA TYR A 767 -12.91 -23.61 31.36
C TYR A 767 -12.44 -24.98 31.85
N SER A 768 -12.46 -26.03 31.01
CA SER A 768 -12.05 -27.38 31.42
C SER A 768 -10.54 -27.54 31.60
N GLY A 769 -9.75 -26.62 31.05
CA GLY A 769 -8.29 -26.70 31.01
C GLY A 769 -7.77 -27.52 29.83
N LEU A 770 -6.62 -27.10 29.29
CA LEU A 770 -5.95 -27.74 28.15
C LEU A 770 -5.00 -28.85 28.65
N SER A 771 -4.98 -29.99 27.97
CA SER A 771 -3.91 -30.99 28.19
C SER A 771 -2.55 -30.47 27.67
N PRO A 772 -1.40 -31.00 28.13
CA PRO A 772 -0.09 -30.48 27.72
C PRO A 772 0.16 -30.50 26.20
N THR A 773 -0.35 -31.50 25.48
CA THR A 773 -0.24 -31.59 24.01
C THR A 773 -1.14 -30.56 23.31
N GLU A 774 -2.39 -30.41 23.76
CA GLU A 774 -3.32 -29.38 23.28
C GLU A 774 -2.77 -27.96 23.53
N PHE A 775 -2.17 -27.73 24.70
CA PHE A 775 -1.56 -26.45 25.06
C PHE A 775 -0.41 -26.08 24.12
N ILE A 776 0.48 -27.02 23.79
CA ILE A 776 1.56 -26.78 22.83
C ILE A 776 1.00 -26.41 21.45
N PHE A 777 0.02 -27.15 20.94
CA PHE A 777 -0.59 -26.84 19.63
C PHE A 777 -1.31 -25.49 19.62
N HIS A 778 -2.00 -25.13 20.70
CA HIS A 778 -2.63 -23.83 20.84
C HIS A 778 -1.60 -22.69 20.94
N ALA A 779 -0.50 -22.89 21.68
CA ALA A 779 0.60 -21.92 21.79
C ALA A 779 1.34 -21.71 20.47
N MET A 780 1.51 -22.75 19.65
CA MET A 780 2.07 -22.63 18.29
C MET A 780 1.20 -21.75 17.39
N SER A 781 -0.11 -22.02 17.36
CA SER A 781 -1.12 -21.23 16.65
C SER A 781 -1.16 -19.76 17.12
N GLY A 782 -1.18 -19.52 18.43
CA GLY A 782 -1.13 -18.18 19.00
C GLY A 782 0.16 -17.42 18.67
N ARG A 783 1.30 -18.11 18.62
CA ARG A 783 2.60 -17.50 18.28
C ARG A 783 2.66 -17.07 16.81
N GLU A 784 2.04 -17.82 15.89
CA GLU A 784 1.95 -17.43 14.48
C GLU A 784 1.27 -16.07 14.34
N GLY A 785 0.07 -15.89 14.92
CA GLY A 785 -0.67 -14.62 14.85
C GLY A 785 0.07 -13.41 15.47
N LEU A 786 0.83 -13.64 16.55
CA LEU A 786 1.68 -12.60 17.16
C LEU A 786 2.86 -12.20 16.25
N VAL A 787 3.53 -13.18 15.65
CA VAL A 787 4.64 -12.92 14.69
C VAL A 787 4.10 -12.24 13.42
N ASP A 788 2.92 -12.64 12.96
CA ASP A 788 2.25 -12.07 11.79
C ASP A 788 2.05 -10.56 11.94
N THR A 789 1.52 -10.16 13.09
CA THR A 789 1.31 -8.76 13.49
C THR A 789 2.62 -7.96 13.49
N ALA A 790 3.69 -8.53 14.05
CA ALA A 790 4.99 -7.85 14.13
C ALA A 790 5.68 -7.67 12.77
N VAL A 791 5.68 -8.71 11.92
CA VAL A 791 6.38 -8.69 10.63
C VAL A 791 5.64 -7.84 9.59
N LYS A 792 4.33 -8.05 9.43
CA LYS A 792 3.56 -7.44 8.33
C LYS A 792 3.27 -5.96 8.54
N THR A 793 3.30 -5.44 9.78
CA THR A 793 3.19 -4.00 10.06
C THR A 793 4.27 -3.19 9.34
N ALA A 794 5.50 -3.72 9.23
CA ALA A 794 6.59 -3.04 8.52
C ALA A 794 6.38 -3.04 6.99
N GLU A 795 5.91 -4.15 6.41
CA GLU A 795 5.66 -4.27 4.97
C GLU A 795 4.50 -3.38 4.50
N THR A 796 3.40 -3.41 5.23
CA THR A 796 2.18 -2.64 4.96
C THR A 796 2.40 -1.13 5.13
N GLY A 797 3.14 -0.71 6.16
CA GLY A 797 3.57 0.68 6.31
C GLY A 797 4.46 1.17 5.15
N TYR A 798 5.35 0.31 4.64
CA TYR A 798 6.14 0.62 3.44
C TYR A 798 5.28 0.68 2.16
N MET A 799 4.31 -0.22 2.00
CA MET A 799 3.33 -0.19 0.90
C MET A 799 2.50 1.10 0.90
N SER A 800 1.93 1.47 2.05
CA SER A 800 1.16 2.72 2.21
C SER A 800 2.00 3.96 1.87
N ARG A 801 3.25 4.04 2.34
CA ARG A 801 4.19 5.13 1.97
C ARG A 801 4.42 5.21 0.45
N ARG A 802 4.46 4.08 -0.26
CA ARG A 802 4.63 4.04 -1.73
C ARG A 802 3.40 4.57 -2.45
N LEU A 803 2.21 4.11 -2.07
CA LEU A 803 0.93 4.59 -2.62
C LEU A 803 0.79 6.10 -2.41
N MET A 804 1.04 6.59 -1.20
CA MET A 804 1.00 8.02 -0.88
C MET A 804 1.96 8.82 -1.78
N LYS A 805 3.21 8.37 -1.97
CA LYS A 805 4.18 9.10 -2.81
C LYS A 805 3.85 9.12 -4.31
N SER A 806 3.05 8.18 -4.81
CA SER A 806 2.53 8.25 -6.19
C SER A 806 1.30 9.15 -6.31
N LEU A 807 0.41 9.10 -5.32
CA LEU A 807 -0.93 9.69 -5.37
C LEU A 807 -1.03 11.08 -4.73
N GLU A 808 -0.01 11.53 -3.99
CA GLU A 808 -0.06 12.76 -3.18
C GLU A 808 -0.39 14.02 -3.99
N ASP A 809 -0.02 14.12 -5.27
CA ASP A 809 -0.28 15.30 -6.10
C ASP A 809 -1.63 15.29 -6.85
N LEU A 810 -2.46 14.25 -6.73
CA LEU A 810 -3.79 14.22 -7.37
C LEU A 810 -4.86 14.88 -6.50
N SER A 811 -5.52 15.89 -7.05
CA SER A 811 -6.65 16.62 -6.44
C SER A 811 -7.72 16.93 -7.47
N THR A 812 -8.96 17.10 -7.02
CA THR A 812 -10.04 17.68 -7.84
C THR A 812 -9.72 19.13 -8.19
N GLN A 813 -10.23 19.59 -9.33
CA GLN A 813 -10.07 20.95 -9.85
C GLN A 813 -11.46 21.61 -9.97
N TYR A 814 -11.50 22.91 -10.28
CA TYR A 814 -12.76 23.65 -10.43
C TYR A 814 -13.57 23.31 -11.69
N ASP A 815 -12.98 22.57 -12.62
CA ASP A 815 -13.64 22.00 -13.80
C ASP A 815 -14.07 20.54 -13.57
N ASP A 816 -14.25 20.15 -12.30
CA ASP A 816 -14.59 18.79 -11.82
C ASP A 816 -13.63 17.66 -12.26
N THR A 817 -12.53 17.97 -12.95
CA THR A 817 -11.51 16.98 -13.34
C THR A 817 -10.49 16.69 -12.24
N VAL A 818 -9.92 15.48 -12.23
CA VAL A 818 -8.79 15.10 -11.36
C VAL A 818 -7.49 15.14 -12.16
N ARG A 819 -6.69 16.19 -12.02
CA ARG A 819 -5.53 16.43 -12.89
C ARG A 819 -4.19 16.09 -12.25
N THR A 820 -3.37 15.36 -13.02
CA THR A 820 -1.91 15.56 -13.07
C THR A 820 -1.51 15.76 -14.53
N LYS A 821 -1.84 16.95 -15.06
CA LYS A 821 -1.53 17.47 -16.41
C LYS A 821 -1.46 16.43 -17.53
N GLY A 822 -2.63 15.98 -18.01
CA GLY A 822 -2.75 15.34 -19.32
C GLY A 822 -3.85 14.30 -19.44
N LEU A 823 -4.98 14.71 -20.00
CA LEU A 823 -5.67 13.98 -21.05
C LEU A 823 -6.02 15.00 -22.15
N LEU A 824 -6.00 14.57 -23.42
CA LEU A 824 -6.10 15.46 -24.58
C LEU A 824 -7.54 15.63 -25.03
N GLY A 825 -7.84 16.81 -25.58
CA GLY A 825 -9.04 17.06 -26.39
C GLY A 825 -10.29 17.30 -25.56
N GLY A 826 -10.68 18.57 -25.41
CA GLY A 826 -12.03 18.93 -24.96
C GLY A 826 -13.03 18.72 -26.10
N GLU A 827 -13.18 17.47 -26.54
CA GLU A 827 -14.23 17.08 -27.48
C GLU A 827 -15.52 16.81 -26.69
N VAL A 828 -16.62 17.42 -27.13
CA VAL A 828 -17.93 17.28 -26.49
C VAL A 828 -18.55 15.98 -26.98
N LEU A 829 -18.87 15.07 -26.06
CA LEU A 829 -19.61 13.84 -26.34
C LEU A 829 -21.12 14.13 -26.42
N ASP A 830 -21.84 13.35 -27.23
CA ASP A 830 -23.30 13.48 -27.36
C ASP A 830 -24.04 12.94 -26.13
N TYR A 831 -25.17 13.57 -25.81
CA TYR A 831 -25.96 13.36 -24.58
C TYR A 831 -26.41 11.91 -24.30
N GLU A 832 -26.48 11.07 -25.33
CA GLU A 832 -26.94 9.67 -25.24
C GLU A 832 -25.84 8.61 -25.49
N ASP A 833 -24.56 8.99 -25.61
CA ASP A 833 -23.50 7.99 -25.81
C ASP A 833 -23.36 7.04 -24.61
N THR A 834 -23.12 5.77 -24.91
CA THR A 834 -22.94 4.63 -24.00
C THR A 834 -21.75 3.75 -24.41
N SER A 835 -20.83 4.25 -25.23
CA SER A 835 -19.63 3.52 -25.65
C SER A 835 -18.56 3.48 -24.55
N ASP A 836 -17.82 2.35 -24.46
CA ASP A 836 -16.79 2.09 -23.42
C ASP A 836 -15.57 3.05 -23.46
N TYR A 837 -15.55 4.06 -24.34
CA TYR A 837 -14.36 4.87 -24.63
C TYR A 837 -14.12 6.03 -23.66
N GLY A 838 -15.02 6.25 -22.70
CA GLY A 838 -14.84 7.20 -21.61
C GLY A 838 -15.93 7.06 -20.57
N ILE A 839 -15.56 7.24 -19.29
CA ILE A 839 -16.56 7.48 -18.24
C ILE A 839 -17.13 8.86 -18.51
N ASP A 840 -18.35 8.91 -19.07
CA ASP A 840 -19.11 10.14 -19.22
C ASP A 840 -19.29 10.81 -17.85
N GLU A 841 -18.97 12.10 -17.75
CA GLU A 841 -19.12 12.92 -16.54
C GLU A 841 -20.56 12.89 -16.00
N HIS A 842 -21.53 12.64 -16.87
CA HIS A 842 -22.95 12.53 -16.52
C HIS A 842 -23.44 11.09 -16.22
N GLU A 843 -22.61 10.04 -16.32
CA GLU A 843 -23.03 8.66 -16.06
C GLU A 843 -23.60 8.52 -14.63
N GLY A 844 -22.94 9.15 -13.65
CA GLY A 844 -23.39 9.18 -12.25
C GLY A 844 -24.73 9.91 -12.07
N ALA A 845 -25.01 10.94 -12.87
CA ALA A 845 -26.29 11.66 -12.87
C ALA A 845 -27.40 10.82 -13.53
N ARG A 846 -27.11 10.20 -14.68
CA ARG A 846 -28.01 9.28 -15.38
C ARG A 846 -28.37 8.08 -14.49
N GLY A 847 -27.40 7.50 -13.78
CA GLY A 847 -27.61 6.42 -12.81
C GLY A 847 -28.45 6.85 -11.60
N PHE A 848 -28.25 8.06 -11.09
CA PHE A 848 -29.04 8.63 -9.99
C PHE A 848 -30.50 8.88 -10.39
N LEU A 849 -30.74 9.46 -11.57
CA LEU A 849 -32.10 9.67 -12.10
C LEU A 849 -32.83 8.34 -12.30
N LYS A 850 -32.19 7.35 -12.95
CA LYS A 850 -32.72 5.98 -13.09
C LYS A 850 -33.04 5.31 -11.75
N ALA A 851 -32.29 5.63 -10.68
CA ALA A 851 -32.59 5.12 -9.34
C ALA A 851 -33.82 5.79 -8.69
N ILE A 852 -34.03 7.09 -8.93
CA ILE A 852 -35.26 7.79 -8.53
C ILE A 852 -36.46 7.23 -9.29
N GLU A 853 -36.36 7.09 -10.62
CA GLU A 853 -37.41 6.53 -11.48
C GLU A 853 -37.83 5.14 -10.99
N ARG A 854 -36.88 4.21 -10.85
CA ARG A 854 -37.14 2.86 -10.32
C ARG A 854 -37.80 2.86 -8.94
N HIS A 855 -37.47 3.82 -8.06
CA HIS A 855 -38.11 3.94 -6.76
C HIS A 855 -39.57 4.40 -6.89
N VAL A 856 -39.83 5.38 -7.75
CA VAL A 856 -41.19 5.89 -8.03
C VAL A 856 -42.03 4.82 -8.74
N GLU A 857 -41.47 4.09 -9.70
CA GLU A 857 -42.11 2.93 -10.36
C GLU A 857 -42.45 1.82 -9.36
N ALA A 858 -41.56 1.49 -8.42
CA ALA A 858 -41.82 0.51 -7.39
C ALA A 858 -42.94 0.96 -6.43
N LEU A 859 -42.99 2.25 -6.08
CA LEU A 859 -44.09 2.84 -5.30
C LEU A 859 -45.41 2.80 -6.08
N ALA A 860 -45.40 3.16 -7.37
CA ALA A 860 -46.57 3.12 -8.24
C ALA A 860 -47.09 1.69 -8.41
N SER A 861 -46.21 0.72 -8.67
CA SER A 861 -46.55 -0.71 -8.77
C SER A 861 -47.14 -1.25 -7.47
N LYS A 862 -46.59 -0.84 -6.31
CA LYS A 862 -47.16 -1.18 -5.00
C LYS A 862 -48.55 -0.56 -4.81
N LEU A 863 -48.72 0.70 -5.19
CA LEU A 863 -50.01 1.41 -5.12
C LEU A 863 -51.07 0.73 -6.01
N GLU A 864 -50.70 0.36 -7.24
CA GLU A 864 -51.57 -0.35 -8.18
C GLU A 864 -51.99 -1.72 -7.63
N ARG A 865 -51.04 -2.51 -7.10
CA ARG A 865 -51.33 -3.79 -6.46
C ARG A 865 -52.27 -3.64 -5.26
N VAL A 866 -52.06 -2.61 -4.44
CA VAL A 866 -52.91 -2.30 -3.27
C VAL A 866 -54.30 -1.82 -3.72
N ARG A 867 -54.42 -0.99 -4.75
CA ARG A 867 -55.71 -0.58 -5.35
C ARG A 867 -56.48 -1.78 -5.90
N LYS A 868 -55.83 -2.67 -6.66
CA LYS A 868 -56.44 -3.92 -7.14
C LYS A 868 -56.95 -4.78 -5.97
N LEU A 869 -56.15 -4.97 -4.92
CA LEU A 869 -56.55 -5.69 -3.70
C LEU A 869 -57.68 -5.00 -2.91
N ALA A 870 -57.75 -3.67 -2.93
CA ALA A 870 -58.80 -2.88 -2.27
C ALA A 870 -60.16 -2.95 -2.99
N GLY A 871 -60.18 -3.37 -4.26
CA GLY A 871 -61.39 -3.40 -5.10
C GLY A 871 -61.54 -2.18 -6.02
N PHE A 872 -60.45 -1.78 -6.68
CA PHE A 872 -60.48 -0.86 -7.82
C PHE A 872 -60.28 -1.61 -9.15
N GLU A 873 -61.10 -1.28 -10.14
CA GLU A 873 -60.89 -1.62 -11.56
C GLU A 873 -60.56 -0.34 -12.33
N GLY A 874 -59.28 -0.13 -12.64
CA GLY A 874 -58.80 1.18 -13.11
C GLY A 874 -59.03 2.25 -12.03
N ASP A 875 -59.69 3.34 -12.40
CA ASP A 875 -60.14 4.38 -11.45
C ASP A 875 -61.55 4.12 -10.87
N ARG A 876 -62.22 3.02 -11.24
CA ARG A 876 -63.57 2.71 -10.77
C ARG A 876 -63.53 2.01 -9.40
N MET A 877 -64.15 2.63 -8.40
CA MET A 877 -64.35 2.02 -7.08
C MET A 877 -65.48 0.98 -7.12
N ILE A 878 -65.18 -0.27 -6.75
CA ILE A 878 -66.19 -1.35 -6.62
C ILE A 878 -66.75 -1.40 -5.19
N ARG A 879 -65.95 -0.99 -4.19
CA ARG A 879 -66.35 -0.93 -2.77
C ARG A 879 -66.18 0.49 -2.23
N PRO A 880 -67.13 1.03 -1.44
CA PRO A 880 -67.00 2.37 -0.85
C PRO A 880 -65.82 2.48 0.14
N THR A 881 -65.45 1.38 0.79
CA THR A 881 -64.28 1.29 1.68
C THR A 881 -62.94 1.09 0.97
N ALA A 882 -62.93 0.97 -0.37
CA ALA A 882 -61.71 0.71 -1.14
C ALA A 882 -60.68 1.85 -1.00
N GLN A 883 -61.13 3.11 -1.05
CA GLN A 883 -60.24 4.27 -0.91
C GLN A 883 -59.61 4.32 0.47
N ASP A 884 -60.40 4.13 1.53
CA ASP A 884 -59.93 4.07 2.91
C ASP A 884 -58.90 2.96 3.14
N HIS A 885 -59.09 1.79 2.52
CA HIS A 885 -58.15 0.68 2.60
C HIS A 885 -56.84 1.02 1.85
N ALA A 886 -56.94 1.58 0.63
CA ALA A 886 -55.77 2.00 -0.15
C ALA A 886 -54.97 3.10 0.58
N ASP A 887 -55.64 4.12 1.11
CA ASP A 887 -55.03 5.24 1.86
C ASP A 887 -54.34 4.78 3.15
N ARG A 888 -54.84 3.76 3.84
CA ARG A 888 -54.20 3.20 5.04
C ARG A 888 -53.00 2.30 4.70
N THR A 889 -53.00 1.63 3.55
CA THR A 889 -51.99 0.63 3.17
C THR A 889 -50.83 1.21 2.34
N ALA A 890 -51.12 2.16 1.45
CA ALA A 890 -50.12 2.80 0.59
C ALA A 890 -50.59 4.19 0.14
N LYS A 891 -50.42 5.21 0.99
CA LYS A 891 -50.67 6.62 0.62
C LYS A 891 -49.39 7.35 0.25
N VAL A 892 -49.37 7.94 -0.94
CA VAL A 892 -48.35 8.89 -1.38
C VAL A 892 -49.05 10.20 -1.70
N THR A 893 -48.68 11.28 -1.02
CA THR A 893 -49.20 12.63 -1.32
C THR A 893 -48.24 13.38 -2.23
N LEU A 894 -48.76 14.30 -3.04
CA LEU A 894 -47.95 15.17 -3.90
C LEU A 894 -46.86 15.91 -3.11
N SER A 895 -47.20 16.43 -1.93
CA SER A 895 -46.27 17.09 -1.02
C SER A 895 -45.15 16.17 -0.52
N THR A 896 -45.44 14.90 -0.24
CA THR A 896 -44.42 13.92 0.17
C THR A 896 -43.48 13.60 -0.99
N LEU A 897 -44.01 13.44 -2.22
CA LEU A 897 -43.21 13.16 -3.41
C LEU A 897 -42.32 14.36 -3.81
N GLN A 898 -42.85 15.58 -3.77
CA GLN A 898 -42.09 16.81 -3.99
C GLN A 898 -40.97 16.99 -2.96
N LEU A 899 -41.26 16.74 -1.68
CA LEU A 899 -40.24 16.78 -0.62
C LEU A 899 -39.17 15.70 -0.81
N PHE A 900 -39.56 14.48 -1.19
CA PHE A 900 -38.62 13.40 -1.51
C PHE A 900 -37.67 13.79 -2.65
N ILE A 901 -38.21 14.24 -3.80
CA ILE A 901 -37.40 14.66 -4.96
C ILE A 901 -36.46 15.81 -4.57
N LYS A 902 -36.96 16.82 -3.83
CA LYS A 902 -36.15 17.93 -3.34
C LYS A 902 -34.99 17.45 -2.45
N LEU A 903 -35.26 16.58 -1.47
CA LEU A 903 -34.23 16.02 -0.58
C LEU A 903 -33.22 15.16 -1.33
N CYS A 904 -33.66 14.41 -2.35
CA CYS A 904 -32.78 13.66 -3.25
C CYS A 904 -31.82 14.60 -4.00
N LEU A 905 -32.33 15.65 -4.65
CA LEU A 905 -31.51 16.62 -5.39
C LEU A 905 -30.54 17.39 -4.48
N GLU A 906 -31.00 17.85 -3.31
CA GLU A 906 -30.14 18.53 -2.33
C GLU A 906 -29.01 17.62 -1.81
N LYS A 907 -29.31 16.35 -1.54
CA LYS A 907 -28.30 15.36 -1.11
C LYS A 907 -27.34 14.98 -2.23
N TYR A 908 -27.82 14.88 -3.47
CA TYR A 908 -26.98 14.62 -4.63
C TYR A 908 -25.98 15.77 -4.86
N LYS A 909 -26.44 17.03 -4.80
CA LYS A 909 -25.56 18.20 -4.86
C LYS A 909 -24.51 18.21 -3.74
N LYS A 910 -24.89 17.86 -2.51
CA LYS A 910 -23.96 17.73 -1.36
C LYS A 910 -23.02 16.51 -1.45
N ALA A 911 -23.28 15.55 -2.33
CA ALA A 911 -22.46 14.36 -2.50
C ALA A 911 -21.37 14.50 -3.59
N HIS A 912 -21.35 15.63 -4.32
CA HIS A 912 -20.25 15.95 -5.22
C HIS A 912 -18.97 16.20 -4.42
N VAL A 913 -17.82 15.80 -4.98
CA VAL A 913 -16.53 16.03 -4.34
C VAL A 913 -16.16 17.50 -4.55
N GLU A 914 -15.87 18.21 -3.46
CA GLU A 914 -15.49 19.63 -3.53
C GLU A 914 -14.19 19.82 -4.34
N PRO A 915 -14.07 20.87 -5.19
CA PRO A 915 -12.81 21.26 -5.83
C PRO A 915 -11.66 21.47 -4.82
N GLY A 916 -10.44 21.13 -5.24
CA GLY A 916 -9.25 21.21 -4.40
C GLY A 916 -9.09 20.07 -3.38
N HIS A 917 -10.03 19.13 -3.29
CA HIS A 917 -9.94 17.97 -2.39
C HIS A 917 -8.79 17.03 -2.81
N ALA A 918 -7.98 16.60 -1.84
CA ALA A 918 -6.80 15.76 -2.07
C ALA A 918 -7.15 14.27 -2.27
N VAL A 919 -8.00 13.96 -3.25
CA VAL A 919 -8.56 12.62 -3.50
C VAL A 919 -7.51 11.52 -3.63
N GLY A 920 -6.34 11.79 -4.23
CA GLY A 920 -5.27 10.80 -4.34
C GLY A 920 -4.65 10.42 -2.99
N ALA A 921 -4.41 11.39 -2.11
CA ALA A 921 -3.91 11.14 -0.76
C ALA A 921 -4.95 10.38 0.10
N VAL A 922 -6.24 10.66 -0.10
CA VAL A 922 -7.34 9.94 0.57
C VAL A 922 -7.44 8.49 0.07
N GLY A 923 -7.38 8.27 -1.24
CA GLY A 923 -7.38 6.92 -1.83
C GLY A 923 -6.17 6.10 -1.43
N ALA A 924 -4.98 6.71 -1.39
CA ALA A 924 -3.74 6.07 -0.94
C ALA A 924 -3.86 5.50 0.48
N HIS A 925 -4.40 6.28 1.42
CA HIS A 925 -4.64 5.83 2.79
C HIS A 925 -5.78 4.81 2.87
N SER A 926 -6.86 4.99 2.09
CA SER A 926 -8.03 4.09 2.09
C SER A 926 -7.70 2.68 1.59
N ILE A 927 -6.70 2.55 0.72
CA ILE A 927 -6.14 1.27 0.24
C ILE A 927 -5.01 0.77 1.17
N GLY A 928 -4.21 1.69 1.73
CA GLY A 928 -3.07 1.36 2.58
C GLY A 928 -3.42 0.89 4.00
N GLU A 929 -4.42 1.50 4.65
CA GLU A 929 -4.86 1.17 6.01
C GLU A 929 -5.40 -0.27 6.11
N PRO A 930 -6.35 -0.73 5.27
CA PRO A 930 -6.87 -2.09 5.39
C PRO A 930 -5.80 -3.17 5.11
N GLY A 931 -4.72 -2.81 4.41
CA GLY A 931 -3.54 -3.68 4.26
C GLY A 931 -2.98 -4.22 5.58
N THR A 932 -3.05 -3.46 6.69
CA THR A 932 -2.60 -3.93 8.01
C THR A 932 -3.56 -4.95 8.65
N GLN A 933 -4.84 -4.93 8.26
CA GLN A 933 -5.90 -5.79 8.82
C GLN A 933 -6.06 -7.09 8.02
N MET A 934 -5.70 -7.07 6.73
CA MET A 934 -5.94 -8.17 5.79
C MET A 934 -5.22 -9.46 6.17
N THR A 935 -4.05 -9.31 6.79
CA THR A 935 -3.11 -10.40 7.03
C THR A 935 -3.61 -11.46 8.01
N LEU A 936 -4.57 -11.10 8.87
CA LEU A 936 -5.22 -12.03 9.81
C LEU A 936 -6.37 -12.84 9.18
N LYS A 937 -6.97 -12.37 8.07
CA LYS A 937 -8.17 -12.99 7.47
C LYS A 937 -7.89 -13.92 6.29
N THR A 938 -6.70 -13.85 5.70
CA THR A 938 -6.31 -14.56 4.46
C THR A 938 -6.49 -16.08 4.46
N PHE A 939 -6.71 -16.71 5.61
CA PHE A 939 -6.80 -18.17 5.75
C PHE A 939 -8.24 -18.72 5.82
N HIS A 940 -9.27 -17.86 5.79
CA HIS A 940 -10.66 -18.33 5.88
C HIS A 940 -11.18 -19.06 4.64
N PHE A 941 -10.51 -18.92 3.49
CA PHE A 941 -10.82 -19.64 2.24
C PHE A 941 -10.04 -20.95 2.03
N ALA A 942 -9.38 -21.49 3.07
CA ALA A 942 -8.71 -22.80 3.05
C ALA A 942 -9.68 -24.02 2.98
N GLY A 943 -10.81 -23.88 2.27
CA GLY A 943 -11.82 -24.90 2.06
C GLY A 943 -12.07 -25.27 0.59
N VAL A 944 -11.57 -24.49 -0.38
CA VAL A 944 -11.67 -24.83 -1.81
C VAL A 944 -10.44 -25.66 -2.21
N ALA A 945 -10.55 -26.97 -2.02
CA ALA A 945 -9.52 -27.95 -2.34
C ALA A 945 -9.18 -27.97 -3.85
N GLY A 946 -8.02 -27.43 -4.24
CA GLY A 946 -7.47 -27.63 -5.60
C GLY A 946 -6.47 -26.57 -6.09
N MET A 947 -6.64 -25.30 -5.71
CA MET A 947 -5.77 -24.18 -6.11
C MET A 947 -5.48 -23.25 -4.93
N SER A 948 -4.20 -23.09 -4.58
CA SER A 948 -3.77 -22.10 -3.60
C SER A 948 -3.55 -20.77 -4.33
N ILE A 949 -4.57 -19.92 -4.39
CA ILE A 949 -4.46 -18.58 -5.00
C ILE A 949 -3.78 -17.63 -4.01
N THR A 950 -2.77 -16.87 -4.45
CA THR A 950 -2.19 -15.83 -3.59
C THR A 950 -3.23 -14.74 -3.29
N GLN A 951 -3.48 -14.50 -1.99
CA GLN A 951 -4.43 -13.51 -1.50
C GLN A 951 -3.77 -12.53 -0.51
N GLY A 952 -4.49 -11.47 -0.14
CA GLY A 952 -4.05 -10.46 0.82
C GLY A 952 -2.86 -9.62 0.34
N VAL A 953 -2.04 -9.16 1.30
CA VAL A 953 -0.93 -8.21 1.05
C VAL A 953 0.08 -8.68 0.00
N PRO A 954 0.51 -9.95 -0.08
CA PRO A 954 1.39 -10.41 -1.15
C PRO A 954 0.81 -10.21 -2.56
N ARG A 955 -0.49 -10.49 -2.74
CA ARG A 955 -1.17 -10.33 -4.02
C ARG A 955 -1.31 -8.87 -4.42
N ILE A 956 -1.71 -8.01 -3.49
CA ILE A 956 -1.75 -6.56 -3.68
C ILE A 956 -0.35 -6.01 -4.05
N LYS A 957 0.70 -6.52 -3.42
CA LYS A 957 2.09 -6.17 -3.72
C LYS A 957 2.51 -6.61 -5.14
N GLU A 958 2.06 -7.76 -5.64
CA GLU A 958 2.27 -8.16 -7.05
C GLU A 958 1.61 -7.19 -8.03
N ILE A 959 0.32 -6.87 -7.81
CA ILE A 959 -0.47 -5.96 -8.66
C ILE A 959 0.14 -4.55 -8.66
N ILE A 960 0.33 -3.95 -7.49
CA ILE A 960 0.91 -2.60 -7.31
C ILE A 960 2.34 -2.51 -7.87
N ASN A 961 3.11 -3.60 -7.88
CA ASN A 961 4.44 -3.62 -8.48
C ASN A 961 4.42 -3.71 -10.02
N ALA A 962 3.28 -4.05 -10.63
CA ALA A 962 3.18 -4.48 -12.03
C ALA A 962 4.16 -5.61 -12.36
N SER A 963 4.18 -6.65 -11.51
CA SER A 963 5.02 -7.84 -11.69
C SER A 963 4.68 -8.55 -13.01
N LYS A 964 5.68 -8.81 -13.86
CA LYS A 964 5.50 -9.55 -15.12
C LYS A 964 5.18 -11.03 -14.92
N ALA A 965 5.85 -11.64 -13.95
CA ALA A 965 5.59 -13.00 -13.50
C ALA A 965 5.03 -12.90 -12.08
N ILE A 966 3.90 -13.55 -11.87
CA ILE A 966 3.20 -13.67 -10.60
C ILE A 966 3.28 -15.12 -10.11
N SER A 967 3.05 -15.30 -8.81
CA SER A 967 3.28 -16.59 -8.15
C SER A 967 2.24 -17.65 -8.55
N THR A 968 0.98 -17.24 -8.75
CA THR A 968 -0.16 -18.13 -9.08
C THR A 968 -0.99 -17.49 -10.20
N PRO A 969 -0.53 -17.56 -11.46
CA PRO A 969 -1.27 -17.05 -12.60
C PRO A 969 -2.45 -17.98 -12.92
N VAL A 970 -3.65 -17.40 -13.06
CA VAL A 970 -4.88 -18.14 -13.30
C VAL A 970 -5.67 -17.44 -14.41
N ILE A 971 -6.03 -18.22 -15.43
CA ILE A 971 -6.92 -17.83 -16.52
C ILE A 971 -8.25 -18.56 -16.32
N THR A 972 -9.35 -17.82 -16.36
CA THR A 972 -10.71 -18.36 -16.28
C THR A 972 -11.27 -18.50 -17.70
N CYS A 973 -11.57 -19.73 -18.10
CA CYS A 973 -12.09 -20.09 -19.42
C CYS A 973 -13.55 -20.56 -19.30
N PRO A 974 -14.53 -19.66 -19.45
CA PRO A 974 -15.94 -20.04 -19.50
C PRO A 974 -16.23 -20.83 -20.78
N LEU A 975 -17.02 -21.89 -20.65
CA LEU A 975 -17.34 -22.82 -21.73
C LEU A 975 -18.62 -22.41 -22.47
N GLU A 976 -18.70 -22.74 -23.76
CA GLU A 976 -19.91 -22.58 -24.56
C GLU A 976 -20.99 -23.60 -24.15
N ASN A 977 -20.62 -24.88 -24.05
CA ASN A 977 -21.41 -25.91 -23.40
C ASN A 977 -20.85 -26.13 -21.99
N ASN A 978 -21.53 -25.58 -20.99
CA ASN A 978 -21.14 -25.63 -19.59
C ASN A 978 -21.95 -26.62 -18.75
N GLU A 979 -22.96 -27.29 -19.31
CA GLU A 979 -23.76 -28.31 -18.59
C GLU A 979 -23.15 -29.71 -18.66
N GLN A 980 -22.42 -30.02 -19.74
CA GLN A 980 -21.81 -31.34 -19.96
C GLN A 980 -20.35 -31.38 -19.51
N ILE A 981 -20.03 -32.31 -18.61
CA ILE A 981 -18.66 -32.49 -18.09
C ILE A 981 -17.70 -33.04 -19.15
N GLU A 982 -18.21 -33.77 -20.14
CA GLU A 982 -17.46 -34.33 -21.26
C GLU A 982 -16.86 -33.20 -22.12
N ALA A 983 -17.66 -32.18 -22.46
CA ALA A 983 -17.19 -31.00 -23.17
C ALA A 983 -16.09 -30.26 -22.38
N ALA A 984 -16.29 -30.11 -21.07
CA ALA A 984 -15.29 -29.53 -20.17
C ALA A 984 -13.97 -30.34 -20.13
N ARG A 985 -14.04 -31.68 -20.19
CA ARG A 985 -12.85 -32.56 -20.26
C ARG A 985 -12.09 -32.42 -21.58
N VAL A 986 -12.78 -32.32 -22.72
CA VAL A 986 -12.14 -32.12 -24.03
C VAL A 986 -11.41 -30.77 -24.06
N VAL A 987 -12.06 -29.68 -23.61
CA VAL A 987 -11.42 -28.36 -23.53
C VAL A 987 -10.24 -28.36 -22.55
N LYS A 988 -10.39 -29.00 -21.38
CA LYS A 988 -9.30 -29.19 -20.42
C LYS A 988 -8.10 -29.89 -21.06
N GLY A 989 -8.29 -31.01 -21.77
CA GLY A 989 -7.21 -31.77 -22.40
C GLY A 989 -6.52 -31.01 -23.54
N ARG A 990 -7.26 -30.20 -24.30
CA ARG A 990 -6.68 -29.34 -25.35
C ARG A 990 -5.80 -28.21 -24.82
N ILE A 991 -6.07 -27.73 -23.61
CA ILE A 991 -5.30 -26.64 -22.96
C ILE A 991 -4.15 -27.20 -22.12
N GLU A 992 -4.43 -28.25 -21.33
CA GLU A 992 -3.47 -28.85 -20.41
C GLU A 992 -2.34 -29.55 -21.16
N LYS A 993 -1.12 -29.28 -20.71
CA LYS A 993 0.10 -29.75 -21.37
C LYS A 993 0.33 -31.23 -21.10
N THR A 994 0.02 -32.06 -22.11
CA THR A 994 0.28 -33.51 -22.09
C THR A 994 1.69 -33.80 -22.59
N TYR A 995 2.41 -34.67 -21.90
CA TYR A 995 3.73 -35.15 -22.28
C TYR A 995 3.68 -36.57 -22.86
N ILE A 996 4.69 -36.96 -23.63
CA ILE A 996 4.83 -38.35 -24.10
C ILE A 996 4.85 -39.33 -22.91
N SER A 997 5.41 -38.94 -21.75
CA SER A 997 5.39 -39.74 -20.51
C SER A 997 3.99 -40.19 -20.07
N ASP A 998 2.95 -39.41 -20.35
CA ASP A 998 1.62 -39.61 -19.78
C ASP A 998 0.82 -40.67 -20.57
N ILE A 999 1.30 -41.02 -21.76
CA ILE A 999 0.76 -42.04 -22.67
C ILE A 999 1.76 -43.16 -22.98
N LEU A 1000 2.91 -43.21 -22.28
CA LEU A 1000 3.94 -44.23 -22.48
C LEU A 1000 3.71 -45.42 -21.56
N ARG A 1001 3.75 -46.63 -22.14
CA ARG A 1001 3.81 -47.87 -21.38
C ARG A 1001 5.24 -48.19 -20.92
N PHE A 1002 6.22 -47.98 -21.79
CA PHE A 1002 7.66 -48.10 -21.48
C PHE A 1002 8.53 -47.44 -22.56
N VAL A 1003 9.81 -47.23 -22.23
CA VAL A 1003 10.86 -46.82 -23.17
C VAL A 1003 12.03 -47.79 -23.06
N GLU A 1004 12.43 -48.39 -24.18
CA GLU A 1004 13.52 -49.37 -24.25
C GLU A 1004 14.56 -48.98 -25.30
N ASP A 1005 15.81 -49.38 -25.10
CA ASP A 1005 16.89 -49.16 -26.06
C ASP A 1005 17.17 -50.49 -26.80
N GLU A 1006 16.76 -50.60 -28.07
CA GLU A 1006 17.08 -51.73 -28.94
C GLU A 1006 18.47 -51.54 -29.56
N TRP A 1007 19.44 -52.34 -29.15
CA TRP A 1007 20.79 -52.35 -29.71
C TRP A 1007 20.98 -53.52 -30.67
N ARG A 1008 21.25 -53.20 -31.94
CA ARG A 1008 21.67 -54.15 -32.98
C ARG A 1008 23.13 -53.90 -33.30
N THR A 1009 23.80 -54.84 -33.95
CA THR A 1009 25.24 -54.75 -34.27
C THR A 1009 25.62 -53.57 -35.17
N THR A 1010 24.64 -52.96 -35.85
CA THR A 1010 24.82 -51.84 -36.80
C THR A 1010 24.03 -50.58 -36.43
N GLU A 1011 23.13 -50.63 -35.46
CA GLU A 1011 22.25 -49.51 -35.10
C GLU A 1011 21.78 -49.57 -33.64
N GLY A 1012 21.66 -48.40 -33.01
CA GLY A 1012 21.00 -48.24 -31.72
C GLY A 1012 19.69 -47.47 -31.92
N ASN A 1013 18.60 -48.00 -31.39
CA ASN A 1013 17.25 -47.44 -31.52
C ASN A 1013 16.66 -47.19 -30.13
N VAL A 1014 15.98 -46.06 -29.91
CA VAL A 1014 15.16 -45.83 -28.72
C VAL A 1014 13.70 -46.07 -29.10
N VAL A 1015 13.07 -47.07 -28.51
CA VAL A 1015 11.70 -47.51 -28.79
C VAL A 1015 10.76 -46.97 -27.73
N LEU A 1016 9.72 -46.26 -28.18
CA LEU A 1016 8.64 -45.68 -27.38
C LEU A 1016 7.38 -46.52 -27.62
N GLN A 1017 6.91 -47.25 -26.60
CA GLN A 1017 5.65 -48.00 -26.68
C GLN A 1017 4.52 -47.14 -26.11
N ILE A 1018 3.61 -46.71 -26.98
CA ILE A 1018 2.42 -45.94 -26.59
C ILE A 1018 1.36 -46.88 -26.00
N ASP A 1019 0.58 -46.37 -25.06
CA ASP A 1019 -0.66 -46.98 -24.59
C ASP A 1019 -1.87 -46.36 -25.32
N PRO A 1020 -2.55 -47.12 -26.22
CA PRO A 1020 -3.70 -46.61 -26.96
C PRO A 1020 -4.94 -46.38 -26.09
N THR A 1021 -5.04 -47.04 -24.92
CA THR A 1021 -6.19 -46.82 -24.02
C THR A 1021 -6.06 -45.49 -23.27
N ALA A 1022 -4.88 -45.20 -22.72
CA ALA A 1022 -4.58 -43.91 -22.10
C ALA A 1022 -4.74 -42.74 -23.09
N LEU A 1023 -4.31 -42.92 -24.34
CA LEU A 1023 -4.44 -41.90 -25.39
C LEU A 1023 -5.91 -41.62 -25.77
N SER A 1024 -6.75 -42.66 -25.81
CA SER A 1024 -8.19 -42.53 -26.06
C SER A 1024 -8.91 -41.82 -24.91
N ASP A 1025 -8.60 -42.18 -23.65
CA ASP A 1025 -9.22 -41.60 -22.46
C ASP A 1025 -8.96 -40.08 -22.30
N MET A 1026 -7.88 -39.55 -22.91
CA MET A 1026 -7.59 -38.12 -22.92
C MET A 1026 -8.42 -37.32 -23.94
N HIS A 1027 -9.14 -37.97 -24.86
CA HIS A 1027 -10.02 -37.35 -25.86
C HIS A 1027 -9.35 -36.26 -26.74
N LEU A 1028 -8.03 -36.37 -26.97
CA LEU A 1028 -7.24 -35.35 -27.69
C LEU A 1028 -7.37 -35.41 -29.22
N GLY A 1029 -7.77 -36.56 -29.78
CA GLY A 1029 -7.83 -36.77 -31.24
C GLY A 1029 -6.46 -36.87 -31.92
N ILE A 1030 -5.41 -37.22 -31.16
CA ILE A 1030 -4.00 -37.27 -31.59
C ILE A 1030 -3.62 -38.73 -31.89
N GLY A 1031 -2.91 -38.99 -33.00
CA GLY A 1031 -2.38 -40.31 -33.34
C GLY A 1031 -0.85 -40.44 -33.18
N PRO A 1032 -0.28 -41.65 -33.33
CA PRO A 1032 1.17 -41.88 -33.30
C PRO A 1032 1.96 -41.03 -34.32
N TYR A 1033 1.34 -40.67 -35.46
CA TYR A 1033 1.92 -39.80 -36.47
C TYR A 1033 2.19 -38.38 -35.95
N ASP A 1034 1.22 -37.81 -35.22
CA ASP A 1034 1.29 -36.46 -34.66
C ASP A 1034 2.34 -36.38 -33.55
N ILE A 1035 2.45 -37.46 -32.76
CA ILE A 1035 3.48 -37.62 -31.71
C ILE A 1035 4.87 -37.67 -32.35
N ALA A 1036 5.06 -38.42 -33.44
CA ALA A 1036 6.32 -38.42 -34.20
C ALA A 1036 6.65 -37.03 -34.78
N GLU A 1037 5.64 -36.26 -35.20
CA GLU A 1037 5.83 -34.88 -35.65
C GLU A 1037 6.17 -33.92 -34.51
N ALA A 1038 5.58 -34.09 -33.31
CA ALA A 1038 5.94 -33.33 -32.11
C ALA A 1038 7.41 -33.54 -31.72
N ILE A 1039 7.90 -34.78 -31.82
CA ILE A 1039 9.33 -35.12 -31.65
C ILE A 1039 10.20 -34.38 -32.68
N CYS A 1040 9.80 -34.36 -33.96
CA CYS A 1040 10.51 -33.64 -35.02
C CYS A 1040 10.55 -32.11 -34.79
N LYS A 1041 9.45 -31.52 -34.31
CA LYS A 1041 9.34 -30.08 -34.02
C LYS A 1041 10.31 -29.64 -32.90
N GLN A 1042 10.68 -30.54 -31.99
CA GLN A 1042 11.56 -30.22 -30.85
C GLN A 1042 13.04 -30.11 -31.27
N ARG A 1043 13.45 -28.91 -31.73
CA ARG A 1043 14.82 -28.59 -32.18
C ARG A 1043 15.93 -28.99 -31.20
N LYS A 1044 15.66 -29.05 -29.89
CA LYS A 1044 16.64 -29.49 -28.88
C LYS A 1044 17.04 -30.96 -29.02
N LEU A 1045 16.14 -31.82 -29.52
CA LEU A 1045 16.40 -33.26 -29.66
C LEU A 1045 17.31 -33.58 -30.85
N LYS A 1046 17.38 -32.73 -31.88
CA LYS A 1046 18.13 -32.97 -33.14
C LYS A 1046 17.77 -34.31 -33.82
N VAL A 1047 16.49 -34.69 -33.79
CA VAL A 1047 15.93 -35.83 -34.52
C VAL A 1047 15.31 -35.28 -35.81
N GLN A 1048 15.55 -35.92 -36.95
CA GLN A 1048 14.91 -35.58 -38.23
C GLN A 1048 13.81 -36.59 -38.56
N ARG A 1049 12.96 -36.29 -39.55
CA ARG A 1049 11.89 -37.20 -39.99
C ARG A 1049 12.43 -38.57 -40.38
N ASP A 1050 13.62 -38.61 -41.02
CA ASP A 1050 14.29 -39.83 -41.48
C ASP A 1050 14.84 -40.72 -40.35
N ASP A 1051 14.92 -40.22 -39.11
CA ASP A 1051 15.34 -40.99 -37.93
C ASP A 1051 14.16 -41.70 -37.25
N LEU A 1052 12.92 -41.45 -37.69
CA LEU A 1052 11.70 -41.94 -37.04
C LEU A 1052 11.00 -42.97 -37.92
N SER A 1053 10.79 -44.17 -37.38
CA SER A 1053 9.83 -45.14 -37.93
C SER A 1053 8.69 -45.39 -36.96
N ILE A 1054 7.50 -45.64 -37.50
CA ILE A 1054 6.27 -45.90 -36.75
C ILE A 1054 5.80 -47.30 -37.12
N ASP A 1055 5.61 -48.14 -36.12
CA ASP A 1055 5.18 -49.54 -36.26
C ASP A 1055 3.99 -49.79 -35.32
N GLY A 1056 2.78 -49.49 -35.81
CA GLY A 1056 1.57 -49.45 -35.00
C GLY A 1056 1.69 -48.46 -33.84
N ASP A 1057 1.60 -48.99 -32.60
CA ASP A 1057 1.71 -48.22 -31.36
C ASP A 1057 3.17 -47.97 -30.91
N ARG A 1058 4.17 -48.36 -31.73
CA ARG A 1058 5.60 -48.15 -31.45
C ARG A 1058 6.15 -47.01 -32.29
N ILE A 1059 6.83 -46.07 -31.63
CA ILE A 1059 7.65 -45.06 -32.29
C ILE A 1059 9.11 -45.38 -32.03
N ILE A 1060 9.86 -45.64 -33.09
CA ILE A 1060 11.27 -46.04 -33.05
C ILE A 1060 12.11 -44.83 -33.48
N VAL A 1061 13.02 -44.39 -32.61
CA VAL A 1061 13.93 -43.26 -32.84
C VAL A 1061 15.35 -43.77 -33.03
N ARG A 1062 15.87 -43.69 -34.26
CA ARG A 1062 17.22 -44.12 -34.62
C ARG A 1062 18.27 -43.17 -34.04
N VAL A 1063 19.25 -43.71 -33.33
CA VAL A 1063 20.34 -42.94 -32.72
C VAL A 1063 21.44 -42.70 -33.77
N ARG A 1064 21.39 -41.56 -34.46
CA ARG A 1064 22.46 -41.17 -35.40
C ARG A 1064 23.80 -40.91 -34.67
N ASP A 1065 24.88 -41.50 -35.18
CA ASP A 1065 26.25 -41.15 -34.82
C ASP A 1065 26.62 -39.79 -35.44
N ILE A 1066 27.39 -38.99 -34.69
CA ILE A 1066 27.90 -37.68 -35.11
C ILE A 1066 29.18 -37.82 -35.96
N SER A 1067 29.71 -39.04 -36.13
CA SER A 1067 30.85 -39.35 -37.01
C SER A 1067 30.55 -39.29 -38.53
N ASP A 1068 29.26 -39.29 -38.92
CA ASP A 1068 28.80 -39.37 -40.31
C ASP A 1068 29.29 -38.16 -41.17
N PRO A 1069 30.01 -38.38 -42.28
CA PRO A 1069 30.63 -37.32 -43.08
C PRO A 1069 29.68 -36.24 -43.61
N ALA A 1070 28.37 -36.50 -43.72
CA ALA A 1070 27.38 -35.49 -44.11
C ALA A 1070 27.33 -34.30 -43.12
N ALA A 1071 27.55 -34.54 -41.81
CA ALA A 1071 27.49 -33.50 -40.78
C ALA A 1071 28.72 -32.54 -40.77
N LYS A 1072 29.85 -32.94 -41.37
CA LYS A 1072 31.10 -32.16 -41.33
C LYS A 1072 31.04 -30.82 -42.08
N ARG A 1073 30.12 -30.64 -43.04
CA ARG A 1073 29.98 -29.38 -43.78
C ARG A 1073 29.43 -28.22 -42.94
N THR A 1074 28.78 -28.48 -41.81
CA THR A 1074 28.07 -27.46 -41.01
C THR A 1074 28.76 -27.14 -39.66
N ALA A 1075 29.80 -27.88 -39.28
CA ALA A 1075 30.34 -27.91 -37.90
C ALA A 1075 31.60 -27.04 -37.66
N THR A 1076 32.00 -26.15 -38.56
CA THR A 1076 33.30 -25.43 -38.53
C THR A 1076 33.37 -24.19 -37.61
N ARG A 1077 32.56 -24.11 -36.54
CA ARG A 1077 32.48 -22.86 -35.73
C ARG A 1077 32.46 -22.93 -34.19
N SER A 1078 32.63 -24.10 -33.54
CA SER A 1078 32.69 -24.19 -32.07
C SER A 1078 33.85 -25.06 -31.57
N LYS A 1079 35.03 -24.44 -31.38
CA LYS A 1079 36.28 -25.12 -30.97
C LYS A 1079 36.36 -25.49 -29.47
N ALA A 1080 35.23 -25.51 -28.77
CA ALA A 1080 35.13 -25.71 -27.32
C ALA A 1080 34.30 -26.95 -26.90
N ALA A 1081 33.75 -27.71 -27.86
CA ALA A 1081 32.98 -28.93 -27.64
C ALA A 1081 33.64 -30.17 -28.27
N ALA A 1082 34.95 -30.12 -28.53
CA ALA A 1082 35.72 -31.17 -29.21
C ALA A 1082 36.35 -32.20 -28.25
N ALA A 1083 35.94 -32.21 -26.98
CA ALA A 1083 36.40 -33.14 -25.95
C ALA A 1083 35.30 -34.10 -25.45
N GLU A 1084 34.05 -33.95 -25.92
CA GLU A 1084 32.89 -34.81 -25.60
C GLU A 1084 32.36 -35.50 -26.87
N SER A 1085 33.27 -35.96 -27.73
CA SER A 1085 32.93 -36.60 -29.01
C SER A 1085 33.23 -38.10 -28.98
N GLY A 1086 32.20 -38.95 -29.10
CA GLY A 1086 32.40 -40.33 -29.55
C GLY A 1086 31.42 -41.41 -29.09
N ASP A 1087 30.53 -41.18 -28.13
CA ASP A 1087 29.72 -42.27 -27.56
C ASP A 1087 28.24 -42.23 -27.96
N MET A 1088 27.83 -43.23 -28.75
CA MET A 1088 26.45 -43.50 -29.14
C MET A 1088 25.55 -43.77 -27.91
N LEU A 1089 26.11 -44.36 -26.85
CA LEU A 1089 25.40 -44.65 -25.60
C LEU A 1089 25.07 -43.38 -24.82
N LEU A 1090 25.94 -42.36 -24.81
CA LEU A 1090 25.63 -41.04 -24.22
C LEU A 1090 24.47 -40.36 -24.95
N ARG A 1091 24.43 -40.47 -26.29
CA ARG A 1091 23.37 -39.90 -27.12
C ARG A 1091 22.04 -40.64 -26.93
N ALA A 1092 22.06 -41.97 -26.87
CA ALA A 1092 20.90 -42.80 -26.54
C ALA A 1092 20.35 -42.46 -25.14
N ASN A 1093 21.21 -42.43 -24.10
CA ASN A 1093 20.81 -42.04 -22.74
C ASN A 1093 20.23 -40.62 -22.66
N PHE A 1094 20.74 -39.67 -23.45
CA PHE A 1094 20.14 -38.34 -23.57
C PHE A 1094 18.74 -38.40 -24.18
N LEU A 1095 18.57 -39.12 -25.30
CA LEU A 1095 17.27 -39.26 -25.97
C LEU A 1095 16.26 -39.98 -25.07
N ARG A 1096 16.63 -41.08 -24.41
CA ARG A 1096 15.80 -41.82 -23.46
C ARG A 1096 15.31 -40.96 -22.28
N ARG A 1097 16.12 -40.01 -21.81
CA ARG A 1097 15.73 -39.04 -20.77
C ARG A 1097 14.91 -37.86 -21.31
N ALA A 1098 15.12 -37.46 -22.56
CA ALA A 1098 14.53 -36.26 -23.14
C ALA A 1098 13.21 -36.49 -23.90
N LEU A 1099 13.04 -37.66 -24.53
CA LEU A 1099 11.84 -38.03 -25.30
C LEU A 1099 10.55 -38.08 -24.46
N PRO A 1100 10.52 -38.68 -23.25
CA PRO A 1100 9.30 -38.66 -22.42
C PRO A 1100 8.83 -37.25 -22.05
N ASN A 1101 9.77 -36.29 -21.95
CA ASN A 1101 9.51 -34.89 -21.58
C ASN A 1101 9.13 -33.99 -22.77
N VAL A 1102 8.84 -34.57 -23.95
CA VAL A 1102 8.31 -33.82 -25.10
C VAL A 1102 6.81 -33.57 -24.91
N PRO A 1103 6.31 -32.33 -25.03
CA PRO A 1103 4.87 -32.08 -25.05
C PRO A 1103 4.27 -32.50 -26.39
N ILE A 1104 3.14 -33.20 -26.35
CA ILE A 1104 2.37 -33.64 -27.54
C ILE A 1104 1.16 -32.75 -27.80
N SER A 1105 0.56 -32.21 -26.73
CA SER A 1105 -0.65 -31.41 -26.74
C SER A 1105 -0.58 -30.35 -25.64
N GLY A 1106 -1.51 -29.38 -25.69
CA GLY A 1106 -1.63 -28.32 -24.70
C GLY A 1106 -0.64 -27.17 -24.90
N TYR A 1107 -0.90 -26.07 -24.20
CA TYR A 1107 -0.15 -24.83 -24.34
C TYR A 1107 1.15 -24.87 -23.55
N SER A 1108 2.21 -24.27 -24.11
CA SER A 1108 3.56 -24.45 -23.57
C SER A 1108 3.76 -23.77 -22.19
N GLU A 1109 2.97 -22.74 -21.93
CA GLU A 1109 2.94 -21.92 -20.71
C GLU A 1109 1.79 -22.28 -19.74
N ALA A 1110 0.88 -23.19 -20.14
CA ALA A 1110 -0.14 -23.76 -19.26
C ALA A 1110 0.48 -24.87 -18.41
N THR A 1111 0.45 -24.71 -17.08
CA THR A 1111 1.05 -25.67 -16.13
C THR A 1111 0.09 -26.81 -15.77
N ARG A 1112 -1.20 -26.49 -15.58
CA ARG A 1112 -2.28 -27.44 -15.29
C ARG A 1112 -3.65 -26.80 -15.57
N ALA A 1113 -4.67 -27.61 -15.81
CA ALA A 1113 -6.05 -27.12 -15.92
C ALA A 1113 -6.99 -27.89 -14.97
N ILE A 1114 -8.03 -27.23 -14.48
CA ILE A 1114 -9.00 -27.79 -13.52
C ILE A 1114 -10.41 -27.41 -13.96
N ILE A 1115 -11.36 -28.33 -13.83
CA ILE A 1115 -12.78 -28.03 -14.04
C ILE A 1115 -13.38 -27.62 -12.70
N GLN A 1116 -13.90 -26.40 -12.62
CA GLN A 1116 -14.70 -25.91 -11.50
C GLN A 1116 -16.18 -26.14 -11.82
N THR A 1117 -16.91 -26.76 -10.90
CA THR A 1117 -18.37 -26.93 -10.97
C THR A 1117 -19.04 -25.98 -10.00
N SER A 1118 -19.99 -25.19 -10.49
CA SER A 1118 -20.83 -24.29 -9.69
C SER A 1118 -21.93 -25.05 -8.93
N GLU A 1119 -22.52 -24.44 -7.90
CA GLU A 1119 -23.71 -24.97 -7.20
C GLU A 1119 -24.90 -25.20 -8.14
N GLN A 1120 -24.93 -24.54 -9.29
CA GLN A 1120 -25.92 -24.69 -10.35
C GLN A 1120 -25.57 -25.79 -11.38
N ASN A 1121 -24.60 -26.67 -11.08
CA ASN A 1121 -24.06 -27.70 -11.99
C ASN A 1121 -23.47 -27.17 -13.32
N THR A 1122 -23.06 -25.91 -13.37
CA THR A 1122 -22.33 -25.36 -14.53
C THR A 1122 -20.82 -25.49 -14.38
N HIS A 1123 -20.14 -25.84 -15.47
CA HIS A 1123 -18.70 -26.11 -15.52
C HIS A 1123 -17.91 -24.97 -16.17
N THR A 1124 -16.81 -24.57 -15.54
CA THR A 1124 -15.83 -23.59 -16.04
C THR A 1124 -14.43 -24.20 -15.96
N VAL A 1125 -13.56 -23.98 -16.95
CA VAL A 1125 -12.16 -24.43 -16.88
C VAL A 1125 -11.30 -23.31 -16.30
N LEU A 1126 -10.54 -23.62 -15.25
CA LEU A 1126 -9.50 -22.75 -14.69
C LEU A 1126 -8.13 -23.28 -15.13
N VAL A 1127 -7.32 -22.43 -15.72
CA VAL A 1127 -5.98 -22.76 -16.23
C VAL A 1127 -4.96 -22.08 -15.34
N GLU A 1128 -4.07 -22.86 -14.72
CA GLU A 1128 -2.94 -22.35 -13.94
C GLU A 1128 -1.72 -22.23 -14.85
N GLY A 1129 -1.31 -21.01 -15.16
CA GLY A 1129 -0.25 -20.72 -16.14
C GLY A 1129 -0.47 -19.41 -16.88
N TYR A 1130 0.29 -19.22 -17.95
CA TYR A 1130 0.11 -18.11 -18.90
C TYR A 1130 -0.34 -18.67 -20.26
N GLY A 1131 -0.72 -17.79 -21.19
CA GLY A 1131 -1.22 -18.14 -22.51
C GLY A 1131 -2.66 -17.71 -22.77
N LEU A 1132 -3.11 -16.58 -22.19
CA LEU A 1132 -4.49 -16.05 -22.35
C LEU A 1132 -4.93 -16.01 -23.82
N ARG A 1133 -4.07 -15.53 -24.72
CA ARG A 1133 -4.37 -15.49 -26.16
C ARG A 1133 -4.65 -16.86 -26.76
N GLU A 1134 -3.91 -17.88 -26.33
CA GLU A 1134 -4.07 -19.25 -26.82
C GLU A 1134 -5.38 -19.84 -26.27
N CYS A 1135 -5.63 -19.68 -24.97
CA CYS A 1135 -6.87 -20.09 -24.29
C CYS A 1135 -8.14 -19.42 -24.87
N MET A 1136 -8.08 -18.15 -25.25
CA MET A 1136 -9.18 -17.43 -25.91
C MET A 1136 -9.51 -17.99 -27.30
N THR A 1137 -8.55 -18.65 -27.96
CA THR A 1137 -8.72 -19.25 -29.29
C THR A 1137 -9.02 -20.75 -29.23
N THR A 1138 -9.10 -21.35 -28.05
CA THR A 1138 -9.47 -22.76 -27.90
C THR A 1138 -10.95 -22.96 -28.23
N GLU A 1139 -11.25 -23.81 -29.21
CA GLU A 1139 -12.62 -24.22 -29.53
C GLU A 1139 -13.31 -24.82 -28.29
N GLY A 1140 -14.53 -24.32 -28.00
CA GLY A 1140 -15.31 -24.62 -26.79
C GLY A 1140 -15.19 -23.58 -25.67
N VAL A 1141 -14.22 -22.65 -25.73
CA VAL A 1141 -14.09 -21.52 -24.79
C VAL A 1141 -14.73 -20.26 -25.37
N ILE A 1142 -15.53 -19.56 -24.56
CA ILE A 1142 -16.08 -18.24 -24.92
C ILE A 1142 -14.99 -17.18 -24.72
N GLY A 1143 -14.17 -16.95 -25.75
CA GLY A 1143 -13.04 -16.01 -25.71
C GLY A 1143 -13.41 -14.58 -25.29
N THR A 1144 -14.63 -14.11 -25.56
CA THR A 1144 -15.12 -12.78 -25.14
C THR A 1144 -15.39 -12.65 -23.64
N LYS A 1145 -15.45 -13.76 -22.90
CA LYS A 1145 -15.68 -13.81 -21.45
C LYS A 1145 -14.48 -14.38 -20.69
N ALA A 1146 -13.42 -14.78 -21.37
CA ALA A 1146 -12.20 -15.30 -20.76
C ALA A 1146 -11.39 -14.17 -20.09
N SER A 1147 -10.80 -14.44 -18.93
CA SER A 1147 -10.08 -13.44 -18.13
C SER A 1147 -8.82 -14.03 -17.49
N SER A 1148 -7.74 -13.24 -17.43
CA SER A 1148 -6.51 -13.58 -16.70
C SER A 1148 -6.35 -12.68 -15.48
N ASN A 1149 -5.84 -13.25 -14.38
CA ASN A 1149 -5.44 -12.47 -13.21
C ASN A 1149 -4.08 -11.75 -13.41
N ASN A 1150 -3.34 -12.00 -14.50
CA ASN A 1150 -2.11 -11.30 -14.81
C ASN A 1150 -2.38 -10.01 -15.61
N VAL A 1151 -2.36 -8.88 -14.92
CA VAL A 1151 -2.48 -7.52 -15.50
C VAL A 1151 -1.53 -7.28 -16.69
N MET A 1152 -0.29 -7.80 -16.64
CA MET A 1152 0.69 -7.59 -17.70
C MET A 1152 0.38 -8.40 -18.96
N GLU A 1153 -0.22 -9.58 -18.80
CA GLU A 1153 -0.71 -10.42 -19.90
C GLU A 1153 -1.99 -9.83 -20.52
N CYS A 1154 -2.95 -9.40 -19.70
CA CYS A 1154 -4.13 -8.67 -20.16
C CYS A 1154 -3.75 -7.45 -21.00
N ARG A 1155 -2.73 -6.68 -20.58
CA ARG A 1155 -2.19 -5.56 -21.35
C ARG A 1155 -1.65 -5.99 -22.73
N ASP A 1156 -0.92 -7.10 -22.77
CA ASP A 1156 -0.21 -7.55 -23.98
C ASP A 1156 -1.14 -8.25 -24.99
N VAL A 1157 -2.31 -8.74 -24.55
CA VAL A 1157 -3.33 -9.40 -25.40
C VAL A 1157 -4.52 -8.49 -25.72
N LEU A 1158 -5.05 -7.76 -24.73
CA LEU A 1158 -6.31 -7.00 -24.82
C LEU A 1158 -6.11 -5.48 -24.79
N GLY A 1159 -4.92 -4.99 -24.46
CA GLY A 1159 -4.60 -3.56 -24.41
C GLY A 1159 -4.76 -2.91 -23.03
N ILE A 1160 -4.57 -1.58 -22.98
CA ILE A 1160 -4.38 -0.84 -21.73
C ILE A 1160 -5.65 -0.71 -20.88
N GLU A 1161 -6.83 -0.51 -21.49
CA GLU A 1161 -8.08 -0.37 -20.74
C GLU A 1161 -8.58 -1.69 -20.15
N ALA A 1162 -8.39 -2.80 -20.85
CA ALA A 1162 -8.60 -4.13 -20.27
C ALA A 1162 -7.73 -4.32 -19.03
N ALA A 1163 -6.44 -3.96 -19.10
CA ALA A 1163 -5.53 -4.03 -17.96
C ALA A 1163 -5.91 -3.07 -16.81
N ARG A 1164 -6.41 -1.87 -17.11
CA ARG A 1164 -6.95 -0.91 -16.14
C ARG A 1164 -8.11 -1.52 -15.35
N THR A 1165 -9.06 -2.13 -16.05
CA THR A 1165 -10.19 -2.84 -15.45
C THR A 1165 -9.74 -4.08 -14.66
N THR A 1166 -8.78 -4.87 -15.17
CA THR A 1166 -8.19 -5.99 -14.41
C THR A 1166 -7.57 -5.52 -13.09
N ILE A 1167 -6.83 -4.40 -13.06
CA ILE A 1167 -6.26 -3.85 -11.82
C ILE A 1167 -7.38 -3.53 -10.81
N ALA A 1168 -8.42 -2.81 -11.22
CA ALA A 1168 -9.51 -2.41 -10.34
C ALA A 1168 -10.30 -3.62 -9.80
N VAL A 1169 -10.60 -4.60 -10.65
CA VAL A 1169 -11.33 -5.83 -10.29
C VAL A 1169 -10.48 -6.73 -9.38
N GLU A 1170 -9.20 -6.94 -9.67
CA GLU A 1170 -8.31 -7.76 -8.84
C GLU A 1170 -8.09 -7.15 -7.45
N ILE A 1171 -7.85 -5.84 -7.35
CA ILE A 1171 -7.72 -5.17 -6.05
C ILE A 1171 -9.07 -5.23 -5.30
N GLY A 1172 -10.19 -5.00 -5.99
CA GLY A 1172 -11.54 -5.11 -5.42
C GLY A 1172 -11.88 -6.51 -4.90
N SER A 1173 -11.46 -7.55 -5.62
CA SER A 1173 -11.60 -8.96 -5.23
C SER A 1173 -10.79 -9.27 -3.98
N VAL A 1174 -9.50 -8.89 -3.95
CA VAL A 1174 -8.61 -9.14 -2.81
C VAL A 1174 -9.00 -8.33 -1.57
N MET A 1175 -9.60 -7.15 -1.74
CA MET A 1175 -10.02 -6.26 -0.66
C MET A 1175 -11.54 -6.30 -0.35
N GLY A 1176 -12.30 -7.22 -0.96
CA GLY A 1176 -13.78 -7.21 -0.93
C GLY A 1176 -14.38 -7.21 0.48
N ASP A 1177 -13.81 -8.01 1.39
CA ASP A 1177 -14.22 -8.12 2.80
C ASP A 1177 -14.02 -6.84 3.64
N MET A 1178 -13.44 -5.78 3.05
CA MET A 1178 -13.00 -4.57 3.75
C MET A 1178 -13.86 -3.35 3.46
N ASN A 1179 -14.91 -3.50 2.64
CA ASN A 1179 -15.87 -2.46 2.26
C ASN A 1179 -15.18 -1.15 1.83
N ILE A 1180 -14.20 -1.21 0.93
CA ILE A 1180 -13.54 0.00 0.37
C ILE A 1180 -14.38 0.52 -0.80
N ASP A 1181 -14.57 1.84 -0.89
CA ASP A 1181 -15.28 2.44 -2.03
C ASP A 1181 -14.51 2.20 -3.35
N PRO A 1182 -15.16 1.69 -4.41
CA PRO A 1182 -14.49 1.31 -5.65
C PRO A 1182 -13.77 2.47 -6.36
N ARG A 1183 -14.21 3.72 -6.13
CA ARG A 1183 -13.58 4.92 -6.73
C ARG A 1183 -12.11 5.05 -6.35
N HIS A 1184 -11.73 4.66 -5.13
CA HIS A 1184 -10.32 4.69 -4.69
C HIS A 1184 -9.45 3.72 -5.50
N MET A 1185 -9.99 2.54 -5.83
CA MET A 1185 -9.30 1.49 -6.58
C MET A 1185 -9.25 1.81 -8.07
N GLN A 1186 -10.31 2.40 -8.63
CA GLN A 1186 -10.34 2.96 -9.99
C GLN A 1186 -9.28 4.05 -10.16
N LEU A 1187 -9.23 5.04 -9.26
CA LEU A 1187 -8.22 6.12 -9.30
C LEU A 1187 -6.78 5.57 -9.22
N LEU A 1188 -6.53 4.50 -8.44
CA LEU A 1188 -5.22 3.84 -8.43
C LEU A 1188 -4.91 3.16 -9.77
N ALA A 1189 -5.89 2.47 -10.37
CA ALA A 1189 -5.73 1.84 -11.68
C ALA A 1189 -5.41 2.89 -12.77
N ASP A 1190 -6.15 4.01 -12.79
CA ASP A 1190 -5.94 5.12 -13.73
C ASP A 1190 -4.52 5.70 -13.63
N VAL A 1191 -4.03 5.91 -12.41
CA VAL A 1191 -2.67 6.40 -12.15
C VAL A 1191 -1.61 5.40 -12.59
N MET A 1192 -1.93 4.11 -12.61
CA MET A 1192 -1.05 3.07 -13.15
C MET A 1192 -1.10 2.97 -14.68
N THR A 1193 -2.12 3.48 -15.38
CA THR A 1193 -2.31 3.28 -16.84
C THR A 1193 -2.26 4.54 -17.70
N TYR A 1194 -2.51 5.74 -17.16
CA TYR A 1194 -2.69 7.00 -17.95
C TYR A 1194 -1.55 7.37 -18.92
N LYS A 1195 -0.33 6.83 -18.74
CA LYS A 1195 0.81 7.04 -19.65
C LYS A 1195 0.79 6.10 -20.88
N GLY A 1196 -0.20 5.21 -21.03
CA GLY A 1196 -0.30 4.21 -22.09
C GLY A 1196 0.54 2.93 -21.86
N GLU A 1197 1.16 2.80 -20.69
CA GLU A 1197 1.82 1.58 -20.21
C GLU A 1197 1.37 1.33 -18.77
N VAL A 1198 1.25 0.06 -18.35
CA VAL A 1198 1.06 -0.27 -16.92
C VAL A 1198 2.36 0.05 -16.16
N LEU A 1199 2.29 1.05 -15.29
CA LEU A 1199 3.40 1.55 -14.46
C LEU A 1199 3.16 1.18 -12.99
N GLY A 1200 3.87 0.17 -12.48
CA GLY A 1200 3.82 -0.19 -11.06
C GLY A 1200 4.38 0.91 -10.15
N ILE A 1201 3.82 1.07 -8.95
CA ILE A 1201 4.12 2.08 -7.91
C ILE A 1201 5.48 1.82 -7.22
N THR A 1202 6.48 1.40 -7.98
CA THR A 1202 7.88 1.18 -7.57
C THR A 1202 8.70 2.43 -7.85
N ARG A 1203 9.94 2.51 -7.35
CA ARG A 1203 10.88 3.59 -7.71
C ARG A 1203 11.04 3.78 -9.22
N PHE A 1204 10.97 2.70 -10.00
CA PHE A 1204 11.16 2.73 -11.44
C PHE A 1204 9.91 3.27 -12.15
N GLY A 1205 8.70 2.90 -11.71
CA GLY A 1205 7.47 3.48 -12.24
C GLY A 1205 7.29 4.93 -11.81
N LEU A 1206 7.58 5.28 -10.56
CA LEU A 1206 7.51 6.67 -10.08
C LEU A 1206 8.46 7.58 -10.89
N SER A 1207 9.67 7.13 -11.21
CA SER A 1207 10.61 7.86 -12.09
C SER A 1207 10.18 8.00 -13.56
N LYS A 1208 9.12 7.27 -13.98
CA LYS A 1208 8.44 7.43 -15.28
C LYS A 1208 7.18 8.30 -15.18
N MET A 1209 6.54 8.33 -14.01
CA MET A 1209 5.32 9.12 -13.76
C MET A 1209 5.62 10.59 -13.45
N ARG A 1210 6.71 10.86 -12.73
CA ARG A 1210 7.05 12.18 -12.16
C ARG A 1210 8.35 12.73 -12.72
N ASP A 1211 8.36 14.01 -13.04
CA ASP A 1211 9.54 14.76 -13.48
C ASP A 1211 10.28 15.46 -12.32
N SER A 1212 9.60 15.69 -11.19
CA SER A 1212 10.12 16.38 -10.00
C SER A 1212 11.31 15.64 -9.38
N VAL A 1213 12.43 16.34 -9.26
CA VAL A 1213 13.70 15.78 -8.78
C VAL A 1213 13.67 15.67 -7.26
N LEU A 1214 13.15 16.69 -6.57
CA LEU A 1214 13.07 16.68 -5.10
C LEU A 1214 12.09 15.62 -4.60
N GLN A 1215 10.95 15.42 -5.28
CA GLN A 1215 9.99 14.37 -4.94
C GLN A 1215 10.64 12.98 -5.05
N LEU A 1216 11.28 12.67 -6.19
CA LEU A 1216 11.99 11.40 -6.40
C LEU A 1216 13.13 11.20 -5.39
N ALA A 1217 13.92 12.25 -5.12
CA ALA A 1217 15.01 12.23 -4.14
C ALA A 1217 14.52 11.98 -2.70
N SER A 1218 13.30 12.42 -2.34
CA SER A 1218 12.68 12.15 -1.03
C SER A 1218 12.23 10.69 -0.84
N PHE A 1219 12.01 9.96 -1.94
CA PHE A 1219 11.44 8.62 -1.92
C PHE A 1219 12.51 7.54 -1.68
N GLU A 1220 13.40 7.34 -2.65
CA GLU A 1220 14.51 6.38 -2.65
C GLU A 1220 15.68 6.88 -3.52
N LYS A 1221 16.87 6.26 -3.43
CA LYS A 1221 18.03 6.56 -4.30
C LYS A 1221 18.39 8.06 -4.41
N THR A 1222 18.22 8.78 -3.30
CA THR A 1222 18.44 10.23 -3.17
C THR A 1222 19.68 10.78 -3.91
N PRO A 1223 20.89 10.20 -3.78
CA PRO A 1223 22.06 10.75 -4.45
C PRO A 1223 22.02 10.56 -5.97
N ASP A 1224 21.59 9.37 -6.45
CA ASP A 1224 21.55 9.02 -7.87
C ASP A 1224 20.71 10.05 -8.65
N HIS A 1225 19.49 10.34 -8.15
CA HIS A 1225 18.57 11.28 -8.79
C HIS A 1225 19.10 12.72 -8.79
N LEU A 1226 19.80 13.16 -7.74
CA LEU A 1226 20.42 14.49 -7.67
C LEU A 1226 21.59 14.63 -8.64
N PHE A 1227 22.47 13.61 -8.74
CA PHE A 1227 23.59 13.63 -9.69
C PHE A 1227 23.11 13.54 -11.14
N GLU A 1228 22.10 12.70 -11.44
CA GLU A 1228 21.48 12.63 -12.77
C GLU A 1228 20.79 13.95 -13.15
N ALA A 1229 20.14 14.63 -12.20
CA ALA A 1229 19.52 15.93 -12.43
C ALA A 1229 20.54 17.05 -12.70
N ALA A 1230 21.62 17.10 -11.92
CA ALA A 1230 22.71 18.05 -12.12
C ALA A 1230 23.42 17.84 -13.46
N ALA A 1231 23.77 16.59 -13.79
CA ALA A 1231 24.40 16.25 -15.08
C ALA A 1231 23.47 16.48 -16.28
N GLY A 1232 22.17 16.24 -16.12
CA GLY A 1232 21.14 16.48 -17.14
C GLY A 1232 20.67 17.95 -17.26
N MET A 1233 21.17 18.83 -16.39
CA MET A 1233 20.72 20.22 -16.19
C MET A 1233 19.19 20.35 -16.10
N LYS A 1234 18.57 19.50 -15.27
CA LYS A 1234 17.10 19.49 -15.09
C LYS A 1234 16.64 20.78 -14.40
N THR A 1235 15.45 21.25 -14.80
CA THR A 1235 14.74 22.32 -14.09
C THR A 1235 13.47 21.73 -13.51
N ASP A 1236 13.31 21.87 -12.21
CA ASP A 1236 12.20 21.36 -11.42
C ASP A 1236 11.25 22.53 -11.14
N GLN A 1237 9.97 22.43 -11.50
CA GLN A 1237 8.97 23.45 -11.19
C GLN A 1237 8.36 23.09 -9.84
N ILE A 1238 8.37 24.00 -8.87
CA ILE A 1238 8.00 23.69 -7.48
C ILE A 1238 6.46 23.71 -7.35
N GLU A 1239 5.80 22.79 -8.05
CA GLU A 1239 4.34 22.67 -8.15
C GLU A 1239 3.80 21.49 -7.31
N GLY A 1240 4.58 20.42 -7.12
CA GLY A 1240 4.19 19.25 -6.33
C GLY A 1240 4.20 19.47 -4.82
N VAL A 1241 3.47 18.64 -4.08
CA VAL A 1241 3.26 18.81 -2.63
C VAL A 1241 4.56 18.58 -1.84
N SER A 1242 5.36 17.58 -2.25
CA SER A 1242 6.63 17.24 -1.59
C SER A 1242 7.62 18.40 -1.58
N GLU A 1243 7.84 19.01 -2.73
CA GLU A 1243 8.81 20.05 -2.97
C GLU A 1243 8.36 21.39 -2.40
N CYS A 1244 7.06 21.70 -2.38
CA CYS A 1244 6.53 22.86 -1.64
C CYS A 1244 6.84 22.77 -0.14
N ILE A 1245 6.60 21.60 0.48
CA ILE A 1245 6.91 21.35 1.89
C ILE A 1245 8.42 21.43 2.17
N ILE A 1246 9.25 20.84 1.29
CA ILE A 1246 10.72 20.90 1.39
C ILE A 1246 11.24 22.34 1.34
N MET A 1247 10.67 23.16 0.46
CA MET A 1247 11.06 24.57 0.26
C MET A 1247 10.42 25.53 1.28
N GLY A 1248 9.48 25.05 2.11
CA GLY A 1248 8.79 25.87 3.11
C GLY A 1248 7.79 26.87 2.52
N GLN A 1249 7.23 26.59 1.35
CA GLN A 1249 6.20 27.41 0.71
C GLN A 1249 4.81 26.76 0.79
N THR A 1250 3.76 27.57 0.67
CA THR A 1250 2.39 27.11 0.53
C THR A 1250 2.24 26.20 -0.68
N MET A 1251 1.49 25.11 -0.51
CA MET A 1251 1.09 24.23 -1.62
C MET A 1251 -0.09 24.88 -2.38
N SER A 1252 -0.17 24.64 -3.68
CA SER A 1252 -1.20 25.16 -4.59
C SER A 1252 -2.65 24.65 -4.34
N ARG A 1253 -2.92 24.04 -3.18
CA ARG A 1253 -4.13 23.26 -2.93
C ARG A 1253 -5.13 23.92 -2.00
N SER A 1254 -6.41 23.70 -2.29
CA SER A 1254 -7.59 23.98 -1.45
C SER A 1254 -7.83 25.41 -0.95
N LYS A 1255 -6.86 26.33 -1.03
CA LYS A 1255 -7.00 27.74 -0.61
C LYS A 1255 -6.47 28.78 -1.61
N GLU A 1256 -5.31 28.56 -2.25
CA GLU A 1256 -4.74 29.60 -3.12
C GLU A 1256 -5.61 29.91 -4.35
N GLU A 1257 -6.32 28.92 -4.91
CA GLU A 1257 -7.24 29.14 -6.05
C GLU A 1257 -8.51 29.90 -5.68
N VAL A 1258 -8.89 29.97 -4.38
CA VAL A 1258 -10.02 30.80 -3.92
C VAL A 1258 -9.59 32.27 -3.78
N ASN A 1259 -8.37 32.51 -3.32
CA ASN A 1259 -7.82 33.86 -3.10
C ASN A 1259 -7.22 34.51 -4.37
N SER A 1260 -7.29 33.85 -5.53
CA SER A 1260 -6.94 34.41 -6.84
C SER A 1260 -8.15 34.99 -7.60
N ILE A 1261 -9.31 35.07 -6.94
CA ILE A 1261 -10.54 35.75 -7.36
C ILE A 1261 -10.83 36.86 -6.33
#